data_AF-A0A7C2UIW2-F1
#
_entry.id   AF-A0A7C2UIW2-F1
#
_cell.length_a   1.000
_cell.length_b   1.000
_cell.length_c   1.000
_cell.angle_alpha   90.00
_cell.angle_beta   90.00
_cell.angle_gamma   90.00
#
_symmetry.space_group_name_H-M   'P 1'
#
loop_
_entity.id
_entity.type
_entity.pdbx_description
1 polymer ?
#
loop_
_entity_poly.entity_id
_entity_poly.type
_entity_poly.pdbx_seq_one_letter_code
_entity_poly.pdbx_strand_id
1 'polypeptide(L)'
;MKNKIFLLLFFLLICSLKAEIYYVSPNGDNNNDGKSIEKAWKTPDRGLPTYLREDTKQGDEIIYVARATQFPEKGKVLIGNKEVSYSGRTADSLIGCKGVPNAKKGTKVISLDWEYAKGGDKIIILEGVYILKEKFSPENKEWAGGKDCVFYFNFSAPNENPVIIEGKGDVIIDGEFLKRSIIVNGGNIKIKNLKLRRGGIGIFFSKNIEFCENHVFYGIHSIFIRYSENIDIHHNLIYDFHGAWTDPGINIGDSKKIKIKNNTIVNCSCGVNLWGNIEDIEIRNNIISWCGVGIKKDEKIEIDKENIKDNLLWANGKVVWLHNLDKKDKNEGKTHYNGFNFQPNDIYEDPKIVNWYSNSKNFLSPHRNSICFQNDKKIGAKEPSDYEKIFDYKEGINILMNGSFEFDFYNWRGTSWWPFNFDEAKWEIKKGNAFHGEKCLYLRESPKGKHRSAPAVLSSFFPINKGETYTISFYAKGKGTLVVGFAVPSWHCGSSFGEKVNLSEEWKNYKVKIKLPDFAPDWVAVKFSANWSEAYIDNVIVCEGEIENVDYPPIEIFYEEESGFIQKKGIIPVIVKYYSETKNFLIRWEIIDPYMEKVDFGKFEIKGEEKKYVKINISDGIYLFKYEVYDKNLNFVSNGYFRFVVGKPLKLKEIKNKDFVAATPPYKHYSDLNEYENMVKKLSSYGIGTFHIYAGLERIKELIEEENFENYLSITEKYGMNWLVTFSDKVNDSNIEIWKENISEFVKKFKGRIKYYEIMNEPNTFMNGDEYVKIFFQTAPLIKNIDPNSHIIAGSIVNAFRKDVYNKTLSLPPSSFDWFSFHPYRFGIMNPEIQGSFREHIKMVKEDLNKNGHGEKIFLTEEGMAPGYERTRCIGSLFSYSIPIWSIFFTSDELLWANFAMRMYLTALGEGAKGYNYHTLPIFYIDGNITPTYVLKALHTMVQILGNSKCETNLDMGDDFVGYLFKDDNKTIAVIWKIDSEWGNKTEIEYNGKFEIYDMFGRKLNPKKGIWVLDKYIYYLLFETTDIENIRKIIEKSFKTKKNYPIF
;
A
#
# COMPACT_ATOMS: atom_id res chain seq x y z
N MET A 1 59.56 -55.59 1.13
CA MET A 1 59.24 -54.15 1.07
C MET A 1 58.60 -53.76 -0.27
N LYS A 2 59.19 -54.11 -1.44
CA LYS A 2 58.61 -53.83 -2.78
C LYS A 2 57.15 -54.32 -2.98
N ASN A 3 56.81 -55.52 -2.52
CA ASN A 3 55.43 -56.03 -2.66
C ASN A 3 54.41 -55.33 -1.74
N LYS A 4 54.84 -54.78 -0.60
CA LYS A 4 53.97 -53.97 0.29
C LYS A 4 53.77 -52.55 -0.26
N ILE A 5 54.77 -51.98 -0.91
CA ILE A 5 54.66 -50.68 -1.60
C ILE A 5 53.78 -50.83 -2.85
N PHE A 6 53.89 -51.93 -3.59
CA PHE A 6 53.02 -52.20 -4.75
C PHE A 6 51.58 -52.45 -4.32
N LEU A 7 51.33 -53.19 -3.24
CA LEU A 7 49.96 -53.37 -2.71
C LEU A 7 49.38 -52.06 -2.18
N LEU A 8 50.18 -51.20 -1.53
CA LEU A 8 49.76 -49.88 -1.05
C LEU A 8 49.49 -48.92 -2.23
N LEU A 9 50.33 -48.92 -3.26
CA LEU A 9 50.12 -48.13 -4.49
C LEU A 9 48.94 -48.65 -5.31
N PHE A 10 48.69 -49.96 -5.34
CA PHE A 10 47.53 -50.56 -6.00
C PHE A 10 46.24 -50.28 -5.22
N PHE A 11 46.27 -50.29 -3.87
CA PHE A 11 45.16 -49.82 -3.04
C PHE A 11 44.91 -48.32 -3.19
N LEU A 12 45.97 -47.50 -3.30
CA LEU A 12 45.86 -46.06 -3.54
C LEU A 12 45.37 -45.75 -4.97
N LEU A 13 45.69 -46.57 -5.98
CA LEU A 13 45.16 -46.43 -7.35
C LEU A 13 43.69 -46.85 -7.46
N ILE A 14 43.28 -47.92 -6.76
CA ILE A 14 41.91 -48.45 -6.81
C ILE A 14 40.94 -47.66 -5.92
N CYS A 15 41.44 -46.97 -4.88
CA CYS A 15 40.63 -46.07 -4.05
C CYS A 15 40.46 -44.66 -4.65
N SER A 16 40.72 -44.46 -5.95
CA SER A 16 40.11 -43.34 -6.67
C SER A 16 38.60 -43.59 -6.74
N LEU A 17 37.90 -43.22 -5.67
CA LEU A 17 36.45 -43.29 -5.57
C LEU A 17 35.88 -42.60 -6.82
N LYS A 18 35.26 -43.40 -7.68
CA LYS A 18 34.54 -42.87 -8.83
C LYS A 18 33.51 -41.88 -8.29
N ALA A 19 33.55 -40.64 -8.79
CA ALA A 19 32.51 -39.67 -8.54
C ALA A 19 31.16 -40.29 -8.90
N GLU A 20 30.28 -40.41 -7.92
CA GLU A 20 28.92 -40.90 -8.13
C GLU A 20 28.01 -39.74 -8.54
N ILE A 21 26.94 -40.06 -9.27
CA ILE A 21 25.91 -39.09 -9.67
C ILE A 21 24.61 -39.47 -8.97
N TYR A 22 24.05 -38.52 -8.22
CA TYR A 22 22.76 -38.64 -7.56
C TYR A 22 21.73 -37.70 -8.22
N TYR A 23 20.48 -38.13 -8.28
CA TYR A 23 19.36 -37.37 -8.82
C TYR A 23 18.38 -37.01 -7.70
N VAL A 24 17.84 -35.79 -7.74
CA VAL A 24 16.87 -35.28 -6.78
C VAL A 24 15.65 -34.75 -7.53
N SER A 25 14.45 -35.14 -7.12
CA SER A 25 13.18 -34.74 -7.76
C SER A 25 12.15 -34.37 -6.69
N PRO A 26 11.26 -33.39 -6.91
CA PRO A 26 10.17 -33.12 -5.97
C PRO A 26 9.21 -34.32 -5.79
N ASN A 27 9.16 -35.21 -6.79
CA ASN A 27 8.40 -36.46 -6.78
C ASN A 27 9.25 -37.69 -6.39
N GLY A 28 10.51 -37.49 -6.03
CA GLY A 28 11.41 -38.56 -5.61
C GLY A 28 11.02 -39.16 -4.25
N ASP A 29 11.73 -40.22 -3.87
CA ASP A 29 11.61 -40.87 -2.56
C ASP A 29 13.00 -40.96 -1.92
N ASN A 30 13.12 -40.52 -0.67
CA ASN A 30 14.37 -40.65 0.07
C ASN A 30 14.72 -42.10 0.44
N ASN A 31 13.83 -43.07 0.21
CA ASN A 31 14.19 -44.48 0.30
C ASN A 31 14.96 -44.99 -0.94
N ASN A 32 14.97 -44.24 -2.04
CA ASN A 32 15.70 -44.62 -3.25
C ASN A 32 17.22 -44.45 -3.13
N ASP A 33 17.97 -45.13 -3.99
CA ASP A 33 19.44 -45.04 -4.06
C ASP A 33 19.95 -43.72 -4.67
N GLY A 34 19.10 -42.98 -5.40
CA GLY A 34 19.45 -41.71 -6.04
C GLY A 34 20.22 -41.87 -7.35
N LYS A 35 20.59 -43.08 -7.77
CA LYS A 35 21.57 -43.28 -8.86
C LYS A 35 20.95 -43.21 -10.27
N SER A 36 19.63 -43.10 -10.37
CA SER A 36 18.91 -42.85 -11.62
C SER A 36 17.78 -41.84 -11.41
N ILE A 37 17.21 -41.31 -12.49
CA ILE A 37 16.09 -40.36 -12.43
C ILE A 37 14.84 -41.01 -11.81
N GLU A 38 14.55 -42.26 -12.17
CA GLU A 38 13.41 -43.03 -11.65
C GLU A 38 13.57 -43.35 -10.16
N LYS A 39 14.82 -43.42 -9.72
CA LYS A 39 15.22 -43.63 -8.33
C LYS A 39 15.76 -42.35 -7.69
N ALA A 40 15.29 -41.19 -8.12
CA ALA A 40 15.73 -39.93 -7.54
C ALA A 40 15.33 -39.83 -6.05
N TRP A 41 16.18 -39.17 -5.27
CA TRP A 41 15.86 -38.74 -3.92
C TRP A 41 14.78 -37.66 -3.94
N LYS A 42 14.04 -37.56 -2.83
CA LYS A 42 13.08 -36.47 -2.62
C LYS A 42 13.78 -35.18 -2.20
N THR A 43 14.84 -35.31 -1.40
CA THR A 43 15.60 -34.17 -0.87
C THR A 43 17.11 -34.38 -1.06
N PRO A 44 17.87 -33.32 -1.35
CA PRO A 44 19.30 -33.43 -1.63
C PRO A 44 20.14 -33.59 -0.36
N ASP A 45 19.56 -33.40 0.82
CA ASP A 45 20.20 -33.52 2.13
C ASP A 45 20.14 -34.94 2.73
N ARG A 46 19.63 -35.91 1.97
CA ARG A 46 19.47 -37.30 2.36
C ARG A 46 20.76 -37.89 2.93
N GLY A 47 20.67 -38.45 4.14
CA GLY A 47 21.73 -39.22 4.79
C GLY A 47 22.87 -38.37 5.36
N LEU A 48 22.83 -37.05 5.17
CA LEU A 48 23.89 -36.17 5.66
C LEU A 48 24.02 -36.24 7.19
N PRO A 49 25.21 -35.99 7.75
CA PRO A 49 25.37 -35.88 9.19
C PRO A 49 24.59 -34.71 9.81
N THR A 50 24.10 -34.92 11.03
CA THR A 50 23.54 -33.87 11.91
C THR A 50 24.27 -33.86 13.24
N TYR A 51 23.78 -33.10 14.22
CA TYR A 51 24.34 -33.05 15.57
C TYR A 51 23.24 -33.11 16.63
N LEU A 52 23.60 -33.63 17.80
CA LEU A 52 22.75 -33.60 18.99
C LEU A 52 22.48 -32.16 19.43
N ARG A 53 21.21 -31.84 19.69
CA ARG A 53 20.80 -30.53 20.21
C ARG A 53 20.95 -30.42 21.72
N GLU A 54 20.91 -31.55 22.40
CA GLU A 54 20.92 -31.67 23.85
C GLU A 54 21.88 -32.80 24.25
N ASP A 55 22.29 -32.79 25.51
CA ASP A 55 22.99 -33.93 26.08
C ASP A 55 22.02 -35.13 26.08
N THR A 56 22.52 -36.29 25.67
CA THR A 56 21.79 -37.56 25.73
C THR A 56 22.31 -38.39 26.90
N LYS A 57 21.43 -39.18 27.50
CA LYS A 57 21.73 -40.14 28.55
C LYS A 57 21.46 -41.56 28.08
N GLN A 58 22.19 -42.50 28.66
CA GLN A 58 21.94 -43.91 28.41
C GLN A 58 20.50 -44.29 28.79
N GLY A 59 19.76 -44.82 27.82
CA GLY A 59 18.37 -45.22 27.98
C GLY A 59 17.33 -44.23 27.44
N ASP A 60 17.74 -43.05 26.95
CA ASP A 60 16.81 -42.12 26.33
C ASP A 60 16.09 -42.76 25.12
N GLU A 61 14.76 -42.66 25.08
CA GLU A 61 13.94 -43.18 23.97
C GLU A 61 13.73 -42.14 22.85
N ILE A 62 14.04 -40.87 23.12
CA ILE A 62 13.93 -39.77 22.17
C ILE A 62 15.24 -39.02 22.16
N ILE A 63 15.83 -38.82 20.99
CA ILE A 63 17.01 -37.97 20.82
C ILE A 63 16.66 -36.75 19.96
N TYR A 64 17.04 -35.56 20.42
CA TYR A 64 16.84 -34.32 19.68
C TYR A 64 18.06 -34.00 18.83
N VAL A 65 17.86 -33.84 17.53
CA VAL A 65 18.89 -33.56 16.54
C VAL A 65 18.61 -32.26 15.79
N ALA A 66 19.62 -31.66 15.17
CA ALA A 66 19.43 -30.39 14.46
C ALA A 66 18.43 -30.51 13.29
N ARG A 67 18.42 -31.67 12.61
CA ARG A 67 17.46 -32.03 11.55
C ARG A 67 17.36 -33.55 11.44
N ALA A 68 16.16 -34.10 11.65
CA ALA A 68 15.91 -35.54 11.53
C ALA A 68 15.37 -35.95 10.16
N THR A 69 14.83 -35.00 9.36
CA THR A 69 14.22 -35.28 8.04
C THR A 69 15.17 -35.88 7.01
N GLN A 70 16.47 -35.74 7.25
CA GLN A 70 17.55 -36.33 6.44
C GLN A 70 17.83 -37.80 6.74
N PHE A 71 17.07 -38.43 7.65
CA PHE A 71 17.15 -39.86 7.97
C PHE A 71 15.91 -40.62 7.50
N PRO A 72 15.96 -41.96 7.33
CA PRO A 72 14.76 -42.74 7.06
C PRO A 72 13.76 -42.63 8.20
N GLU A 73 12.52 -43.06 7.98
CA GLU A 73 11.46 -43.00 9.01
C GLU A 73 11.82 -43.86 10.23
N LYS A 74 12.53 -44.96 10.00
CA LYS A 74 13.09 -45.87 10.99
C LYS A 74 14.45 -46.36 10.52
N GLY A 75 15.36 -46.65 11.43
CA GLY A 75 16.73 -47.00 11.03
C GLY A 75 17.73 -47.05 12.16
N LYS A 76 19.00 -46.84 11.81
CA LYS A 76 20.17 -46.82 12.66
C LYS A 76 21.01 -45.57 12.38
N VAL A 77 21.52 -44.96 13.44
CA VAL A 77 22.48 -43.87 13.39
C VAL A 77 23.70 -44.17 14.25
N LEU A 78 24.84 -43.56 13.93
CA LEU A 78 25.97 -43.46 14.84
C LEU A 78 25.89 -42.16 15.62
N ILE A 79 25.88 -42.23 16.95
CA ILE A 79 26.10 -41.08 17.84
C ILE A 79 27.51 -41.20 18.42
N GLY A 80 28.42 -40.35 17.94
CA GLY A 80 29.85 -40.58 18.16
C GLY A 80 30.30 -41.89 17.52
N ASN A 81 30.72 -42.86 18.33
CA ASN A 81 31.16 -44.19 17.88
C ASN A 81 30.18 -45.32 18.28
N LYS A 82 28.95 -44.99 18.69
CA LYS A 82 27.96 -45.97 19.14
C LYS A 82 26.76 -45.99 18.20
N GLU A 83 26.35 -47.19 17.81
CA GLU A 83 25.16 -47.43 17.01
C GLU A 83 23.90 -47.29 17.87
N VAL A 84 22.92 -46.56 17.35
CA VAL A 84 21.61 -46.31 17.96
C VAL A 84 20.54 -46.63 16.91
N SER A 85 19.62 -47.56 17.22
CA SER A 85 18.45 -47.83 16.37
C SER A 85 17.26 -46.98 16.81
N TYR A 86 16.40 -46.55 15.90
CA TYR A 86 15.18 -45.78 16.18
C TYR A 86 14.00 -46.29 15.34
N SER A 87 12.77 -46.13 15.82
CA SER A 87 11.56 -46.67 15.17
C SER A 87 10.65 -45.63 14.54
N GLY A 88 10.92 -44.34 14.73
CA GLY A 88 10.18 -43.22 14.14
C GLY A 88 11.01 -41.94 14.17
N ARG A 89 10.56 -40.89 13.48
CA ARG A 89 11.16 -39.56 13.60
C ARG A 89 10.13 -38.44 13.47
N THR A 90 10.50 -37.26 13.97
CA THR A 90 9.84 -35.99 13.64
C THR A 90 10.73 -35.17 12.71
N ALA A 91 10.50 -33.86 12.59
CA ALA A 91 11.40 -32.96 11.89
C ALA A 91 12.74 -32.77 12.63
N ASP A 92 12.76 -32.89 13.97
CA ASP A 92 13.93 -32.57 14.82
C ASP A 92 14.24 -33.61 15.92
N SER A 93 13.59 -34.78 15.90
CA SER A 93 13.89 -35.87 16.82
C SER A 93 13.82 -37.26 16.18
N LEU A 94 14.59 -38.21 16.72
CA LEU A 94 14.39 -39.65 16.48
C LEU A 94 13.69 -40.26 17.70
N ILE A 95 12.69 -41.10 17.47
CA ILE A 95 11.79 -41.67 18.47
C ILE A 95 11.95 -43.19 18.54
N GLY A 96 11.78 -43.76 19.74
CA GLY A 96 11.93 -45.19 19.99
C GLY A 96 13.39 -45.63 19.89
N CYS A 97 14.30 -44.76 20.34
CA CYS A 97 15.73 -44.99 20.27
C CYS A 97 16.16 -46.10 21.24
N LYS A 98 17.05 -47.00 20.78
CA LYS A 98 17.68 -48.05 21.59
C LYS A 98 19.18 -47.99 21.43
N GLY A 99 19.90 -48.13 22.54
CA GLY A 99 21.37 -48.08 22.56
C GLY A 99 21.95 -46.66 22.64
N VAL A 100 21.14 -45.65 22.97
CA VAL A 100 21.62 -44.26 23.12
C VAL A 100 22.76 -44.19 24.13
N PRO A 101 23.94 -43.65 23.77
CA PRO A 101 25.05 -43.45 24.71
C PRO A 101 24.88 -42.15 25.51
N ASN A 102 25.67 -41.99 26.58
CA ASN A 102 25.89 -40.66 27.14
C ASN A 102 26.73 -39.84 26.14
N ALA A 103 26.15 -38.82 25.52
CA ALA A 103 26.83 -37.95 24.57
C ALA A 103 26.44 -36.48 24.76
N LYS A 104 27.37 -35.56 24.51
CA LYS A 104 27.15 -34.12 24.70
C LYS A 104 26.42 -33.48 23.53
N LYS A 105 25.69 -32.39 23.78
CA LYS A 105 25.23 -31.46 22.74
C LYS A 105 26.36 -31.14 21.76
N GLY A 106 26.04 -31.14 20.47
CA GLY A 106 27.01 -30.96 19.39
C GLY A 106 27.71 -32.26 18.96
N THR A 107 27.48 -33.40 19.61
CA THR A 107 27.99 -34.69 19.12
C THR A 107 27.37 -35.02 17.76
N LYS A 108 28.19 -35.47 16.82
CA LYS A 108 27.78 -35.80 15.46
C LYS A 108 26.89 -37.05 15.44
N VAL A 109 25.83 -37.01 14.63
CA VAL A 109 24.90 -38.10 14.38
C VAL A 109 24.92 -38.41 12.88
N ILE A 110 25.23 -39.66 12.51
CA ILE A 110 25.43 -40.09 11.11
C ILE A 110 24.47 -41.24 10.79
N SER A 111 23.79 -41.19 9.63
CA SER A 111 22.98 -42.32 9.17
C SER A 111 23.85 -43.55 8.89
N LEU A 112 23.43 -44.72 9.35
CA LEU A 112 24.02 -46.00 8.93
C LEU A 112 23.26 -46.64 7.76
N ASP A 113 22.02 -46.23 7.52
CA ASP A 113 21.17 -46.83 6.48
C ASP A 113 21.30 -46.14 5.12
N TRP A 114 21.73 -44.88 5.10
CA TRP A 114 21.83 -44.08 3.88
C TRP A 114 23.26 -43.61 3.63
N GLU A 115 23.75 -43.88 2.42
CA GLU A 115 24.92 -43.19 1.88
C GLU A 115 24.53 -41.76 1.47
N TYR A 116 25.37 -40.81 1.84
CA TYR A 116 25.27 -39.41 1.42
C TYR A 116 26.39 -39.07 0.43
N ALA A 117 26.19 -38.01 -0.37
CA ALA A 117 27.17 -37.55 -1.34
C ALA A 117 28.48 -37.11 -0.66
N LYS A 118 29.62 -37.58 -1.18
CA LYS A 118 30.98 -37.31 -0.70
C LYS A 118 31.69 -36.38 -1.69
N GLY A 119 32.79 -35.75 -1.26
CA GLY A 119 33.55 -34.85 -2.15
C GLY A 119 34.00 -35.56 -3.43
N GLY A 120 33.71 -34.96 -4.59
CA GLY A 120 33.84 -35.55 -5.91
C GLY A 120 32.50 -35.93 -6.55
N ASP A 121 31.46 -36.23 -5.75
CA ASP A 121 30.15 -36.61 -6.24
C ASP A 121 29.37 -35.43 -6.86
N LYS A 122 28.40 -35.75 -7.72
CA LYS A 122 27.49 -34.80 -8.34
C LYS A 122 26.05 -35.06 -7.92
N ILE A 123 25.33 -34.03 -7.48
CA ILE A 123 23.90 -34.03 -7.19
C ILE A 123 23.19 -33.23 -8.28
N ILE A 124 22.40 -33.92 -9.10
CA ILE A 124 21.58 -33.33 -10.17
C ILE A 124 20.17 -33.10 -9.62
N ILE A 125 19.79 -31.84 -9.45
CA ILE A 125 18.44 -31.44 -9.06
C ILE A 125 17.61 -31.32 -10.34
N LEU A 126 16.54 -32.10 -10.43
CA LEU A 126 15.67 -32.15 -11.59
C LEU A 126 14.61 -31.03 -11.53
N GLU A 127 14.08 -30.68 -12.68
CA GLU A 127 13.00 -29.71 -12.85
C GLU A 127 11.86 -29.87 -11.83
N GLY A 128 11.40 -28.74 -11.29
CA GLY A 128 10.26 -28.70 -10.38
C GLY A 128 10.37 -27.62 -9.30
N VAL A 129 9.32 -27.53 -8.48
CA VAL A 129 9.24 -26.56 -7.36
C VAL A 129 9.49 -27.28 -6.04
N TYR A 130 10.53 -26.86 -5.32
CA TYR A 130 10.92 -27.39 -4.02
C TYR A 130 10.51 -26.41 -2.92
N ILE A 131 9.60 -26.81 -2.04
CA ILE A 131 9.01 -25.98 -0.98
C ILE A 131 9.28 -26.62 0.39
N LEU A 132 9.50 -25.80 1.42
CA LEU A 132 9.51 -26.24 2.81
C LEU A 132 8.09 -26.72 3.20
N LYS A 133 7.86 -28.03 3.29
CA LYS A 133 6.52 -28.59 3.61
C LYS A 133 6.20 -28.63 5.10
N GLU A 134 7.21 -28.55 5.97
CA GLU A 134 7.03 -28.73 7.42
C GLU A 134 7.37 -27.43 8.17
N LYS A 135 6.40 -26.87 8.90
CA LYS A 135 6.61 -25.74 9.80
C LYS A 135 7.32 -26.24 11.06
N PHE A 136 8.53 -25.77 11.32
CA PHE A 136 9.21 -26.01 12.60
C PHE A 136 8.50 -25.26 13.74
N SER A 137 8.44 -25.85 14.94
CA SER A 137 7.75 -25.20 16.07
C SER A 137 8.45 -23.88 16.48
N PRO A 138 7.70 -22.82 16.83
CA PRO A 138 8.24 -21.49 17.14
C PRO A 138 9.14 -21.42 18.39
N GLU A 139 9.14 -22.47 19.22
CA GLU A 139 9.61 -22.39 20.62
C GLU A 139 11.12 -22.51 20.80
N ASN A 140 11.90 -22.71 19.72
CA ASN A 140 13.32 -23.03 19.82
C ASN A 140 14.22 -22.10 18.97
N LYS A 141 14.25 -20.80 19.33
CA LYS A 141 14.95 -19.72 18.61
C LYS A 141 16.47 -19.65 18.82
N GLU A 142 17.07 -20.42 19.73
CA GLU A 142 18.45 -20.13 20.18
C GLU A 142 19.58 -20.48 19.20
N TRP A 143 19.33 -21.12 18.05
CA TRP A 143 20.35 -21.33 17.02
C TRP A 143 19.81 -20.97 15.62
N ALA A 144 20.18 -19.79 15.13
CA ALA A 144 19.85 -19.23 13.81
C ALA A 144 20.54 -19.95 12.61
N GLY A 145 20.80 -21.25 12.73
CA GLY A 145 21.77 -21.94 11.87
C GLY A 145 21.21 -22.87 10.78
N GLY A 146 20.00 -23.42 10.90
CA GLY A 146 19.66 -24.58 10.05
C GLY A 146 18.20 -24.99 9.88
N LYS A 147 17.26 -24.44 10.65
CA LYS A 147 15.91 -25.03 10.74
C LYS A 147 15.04 -24.70 9.53
N ASP A 148 15.07 -23.47 9.06
CA ASP A 148 14.11 -23.01 8.06
C ASP A 148 14.70 -22.93 6.65
N CYS A 149 15.27 -24.04 6.16
CA CYS A 149 15.78 -24.11 4.80
C CYS A 149 15.21 -25.28 4.01
N VAL A 150 14.97 -25.03 2.72
CA VAL A 150 14.52 -26.07 1.79
C VAL A 150 15.60 -27.14 1.69
N PHE A 151 16.87 -26.74 1.52
CA PHE A 151 18.02 -27.63 1.44
C PHE A 151 19.08 -27.32 2.52
N TYR A 152 19.55 -28.35 3.23
CA TYR A 152 20.62 -28.25 4.22
C TYR A 152 21.77 -29.20 3.88
N PHE A 153 22.90 -28.66 3.47
CA PHE A 153 24.09 -29.41 3.15
C PHE A 153 25.09 -29.33 4.30
N ASN A 154 25.50 -30.46 4.85
CA ASN A 154 26.51 -30.53 5.92
C ASN A 154 27.56 -31.58 5.57
N PHE A 155 28.63 -31.15 4.90
CA PHE A 155 29.69 -32.04 4.44
C PHE A 155 30.83 -32.04 5.45
N SER A 156 31.03 -33.19 6.10
CA SER A 156 32.13 -33.36 7.03
C SER A 156 33.40 -33.80 6.30
N ALA A 157 34.47 -33.02 6.51
CA ALA A 157 35.87 -33.20 6.10
C ALA A 157 36.30 -32.48 4.81
N PRO A 158 37.53 -31.93 4.79
CA PRO A 158 38.10 -31.25 3.65
C PRO A 158 38.57 -32.27 2.61
N ASN A 159 37.64 -32.84 1.83
CA ASN A 159 38.04 -33.47 0.57
C ASN A 159 38.48 -32.35 -0.39
N GLU A 160 39.58 -32.55 -1.10
CA GLU A 160 40.06 -31.60 -2.11
C GLU A 160 39.04 -31.44 -3.25
N ASN A 161 38.29 -32.49 -3.58
CA ASN A 161 37.28 -32.47 -4.64
C ASN A 161 35.93 -31.92 -4.13
N PRO A 162 35.33 -30.94 -4.82
CA PRO A 162 34.05 -30.38 -4.42
C PRO A 162 32.89 -31.36 -4.65
N VAL A 163 31.83 -31.24 -3.85
CA VAL A 163 30.51 -31.78 -4.22
C VAL A 163 29.87 -30.81 -5.22
N ILE A 164 29.44 -31.31 -6.37
CA ILE A 164 28.81 -30.50 -7.42
C ILE A 164 27.29 -30.60 -7.28
N ILE A 165 26.61 -29.49 -7.02
CA ILE A 165 25.14 -29.39 -7.01
C ILE A 165 24.72 -28.65 -8.28
N GLU A 166 23.98 -29.32 -9.16
CA GLU A 166 23.61 -28.79 -10.47
C GLU A 166 22.11 -28.92 -10.73
N GLY A 167 21.44 -27.81 -11.02
CA GLY A 167 20.07 -27.84 -11.51
C GLY A 167 20.00 -28.22 -13.00
N LYS A 168 19.04 -29.08 -13.35
CA LYS A 168 18.75 -29.50 -14.72
C LYS A 168 17.31 -29.12 -15.07
N GLY A 169 17.14 -28.11 -15.92
CA GLY A 169 15.84 -27.55 -16.31
C GLY A 169 15.40 -26.39 -15.39
N ASP A 170 14.09 -26.23 -15.23
CA ASP A 170 13.50 -25.18 -14.38
C ASP A 170 13.41 -25.64 -12.91
N VAL A 171 14.57 -25.71 -12.26
CA VAL A 171 14.67 -26.00 -10.82
C VAL A 171 14.37 -24.75 -10.01
N ILE A 172 13.21 -24.69 -9.37
CA ILE A 172 12.78 -23.56 -8.53
C ILE A 172 12.83 -23.99 -7.06
N ILE A 173 13.71 -23.37 -6.29
CA ILE A 173 13.76 -23.51 -4.84
C ILE A 173 12.96 -22.37 -4.23
N ASP A 174 11.81 -22.69 -3.66
CA ASP A 174 10.83 -21.72 -3.21
C ASP A 174 10.78 -21.64 -1.68
N GLY A 175 11.53 -20.68 -1.12
CA GLY A 175 11.71 -20.52 0.31
C GLY A 175 10.63 -19.70 1.00
N GLU A 176 10.75 -19.55 2.33
CA GLU A 176 9.98 -18.58 3.08
C GLU A 176 10.65 -17.20 3.07
N PHE A 177 9.81 -16.16 3.13
CA PHE A 177 10.28 -14.79 3.22
C PHE A 177 11.12 -14.58 4.48
N LEU A 178 12.25 -13.88 4.37
CA LEU A 178 13.22 -13.65 5.45
C LEU A 178 13.95 -14.89 5.99
N LYS A 179 13.82 -16.05 5.34
CA LYS A 179 14.50 -17.28 5.77
C LYS A 179 15.52 -17.74 4.72
N ARG A 180 16.47 -18.59 5.10
CA ARG A 180 17.50 -19.10 4.17
C ARG A 180 16.93 -20.32 3.46
N SER A 181 16.80 -20.29 2.15
CA SER A 181 16.30 -21.40 1.32
C SER A 181 17.33 -22.52 1.17
N ILE A 182 18.62 -22.18 1.14
CA ILE A 182 19.72 -23.15 1.10
C ILE A 182 20.69 -22.82 2.22
N ILE A 183 21.07 -23.83 2.99
CA ILE A 183 22.16 -23.73 3.96
C ILE A 183 23.22 -24.74 3.63
N VAL A 184 24.47 -24.31 3.70
CA VAL A 184 25.64 -25.10 3.37
C VAL A 184 26.67 -24.97 4.49
N ASN A 185 27.15 -26.10 5.00
CA ASN A 185 28.11 -26.17 6.09
C ASN A 185 29.23 -27.18 5.76
N GLY A 186 30.49 -26.73 5.76
CA GLY A 186 31.67 -27.57 5.54
C GLY A 186 32.01 -27.91 4.08
N GLY A 187 33.27 -28.33 3.84
CA GLY A 187 33.75 -28.90 2.57
C GLY A 187 34.08 -27.92 1.42
N ASN A 188 34.44 -28.49 0.26
CA ASN A 188 34.53 -27.80 -1.03
C ASN A 188 33.22 -28.01 -1.79
N ILE A 189 32.59 -26.96 -2.32
CA ILE A 189 31.26 -27.07 -2.94
C ILE A 189 31.20 -26.22 -4.20
N LYS A 190 30.57 -26.79 -5.23
CA LYS A 190 30.27 -26.13 -6.49
C LYS A 190 28.78 -26.14 -6.76
N ILE A 191 28.16 -24.98 -6.92
CA ILE A 191 26.71 -24.86 -7.20
C ILE A 191 26.52 -24.29 -8.61
N LYS A 192 25.60 -24.88 -9.40
CA LYS A 192 25.32 -24.53 -10.81
C LYS A 192 23.84 -24.53 -11.15
N ASN A 193 23.40 -23.65 -12.05
CA ASN A 193 22.09 -23.69 -12.72
C ASN A 193 20.86 -23.81 -11.79
N LEU A 194 20.86 -23.13 -10.65
CA LEU A 194 19.70 -23.10 -9.73
C LEU A 194 18.94 -21.78 -9.83
N LYS A 195 17.60 -21.85 -9.79
CA LYS A 195 16.73 -20.69 -9.64
C LYS A 195 16.16 -20.66 -8.22
N LEU A 196 16.42 -19.59 -7.48
CA LEU A 196 15.87 -19.39 -6.13
C LEU A 196 14.73 -18.37 -6.18
N ARG A 197 13.58 -18.73 -5.65
CA ARG A 197 12.41 -17.86 -5.48
C ARG A 197 12.17 -17.71 -3.98
N ARG A 198 12.23 -16.48 -3.45
CA ARG A 198 12.05 -16.18 -2.01
C ARG A 198 13.11 -16.83 -1.10
N GLY A 199 13.63 -16.03 -0.17
CA GLY A 199 14.61 -16.47 0.83
C GLY A 199 16.08 -16.34 0.39
N GLY A 200 17.02 -16.73 1.25
CA GLY A 200 18.46 -16.52 1.06
C GLY A 200 19.30 -17.79 0.91
N ILE A 201 20.59 -17.64 0.62
CA ILE A 201 21.58 -18.71 0.72
C ILE A 201 22.48 -18.41 1.92
N GLY A 202 22.65 -19.36 2.83
CA GLY A 202 23.63 -19.26 3.91
C GLY A 202 24.75 -20.28 3.73
N ILE A 203 26.00 -19.84 3.63
CA ILE A 203 27.16 -20.72 3.57
C ILE A 203 28.06 -20.44 4.77
N PHE A 204 28.40 -21.49 5.52
CA PHE A 204 29.17 -21.40 6.76
C PHE A 204 30.34 -22.39 6.74
N PHE A 205 31.52 -21.96 7.17
CA PHE A 205 32.66 -22.84 7.43
C PHE A 205 33.10 -23.72 6.23
N SER A 206 33.00 -23.20 5.00
CA SER A 206 33.41 -23.93 3.79
C SER A 206 34.82 -23.55 3.36
N LYS A 207 35.64 -24.52 2.95
CA LYS A 207 37.04 -24.22 2.56
C LYS A 207 37.07 -23.49 1.21
N ASN A 208 36.50 -24.11 0.17
CA ASN A 208 36.37 -23.51 -1.16
C ASN A 208 34.90 -23.52 -1.60
N ILE A 209 34.40 -22.35 -2.00
CA ILE A 209 33.06 -22.15 -2.55
C ILE A 209 33.22 -21.66 -3.98
N GLU A 210 32.66 -22.40 -4.92
CA GLU A 210 32.49 -21.96 -6.32
C GLU A 210 30.99 -21.86 -6.62
N PHE A 211 30.49 -20.64 -6.76
CA PHE A 211 29.11 -20.32 -7.12
C PHE A 211 29.08 -19.91 -8.60
N CYS A 212 28.80 -20.88 -9.47
CA CYS A 212 29.10 -20.78 -10.90
C CYS A 212 27.85 -20.86 -11.78
N GLU A 213 27.71 -19.85 -12.65
CA GLU A 213 26.98 -19.93 -13.92
C GLU A 213 25.45 -19.98 -13.82
N ASN A 214 24.84 -18.91 -14.31
CA ASN A 214 23.44 -18.79 -14.69
C ASN A 214 22.42 -18.98 -13.55
N HIS A 215 22.80 -18.63 -12.32
CA HIS A 215 21.82 -18.57 -11.25
C HIS A 215 20.88 -17.39 -11.43
N VAL A 216 19.60 -17.61 -11.13
CA VAL A 216 18.58 -16.56 -11.08
C VAL A 216 18.00 -16.54 -9.67
N PHE A 217 18.15 -15.41 -9.02
CA PHE A 217 17.84 -15.18 -7.63
C PHE A 217 16.74 -14.12 -7.55
N TYR A 218 15.53 -14.49 -7.12
CA TYR A 218 14.36 -13.60 -7.13
C TYR A 218 13.75 -13.46 -5.73
N GLY A 219 13.62 -12.24 -5.23
CA GLY A 219 13.03 -11.93 -3.91
C GLY A 219 13.90 -12.43 -2.76
N ILE A 220 15.21 -12.20 -2.87
CA ILE A 220 16.23 -12.81 -2.03
C ILE A 220 16.46 -11.99 -0.78
N HIS A 221 16.51 -12.65 0.39
CA HIS A 221 16.95 -11.97 1.60
C HIS A 221 18.46 -11.70 1.59
N SER A 222 19.33 -12.66 1.24
CA SER A 222 20.78 -12.44 1.04
C SER A 222 21.48 -13.70 0.54
N ILE A 223 22.62 -13.55 -0.14
CA ILE A 223 23.67 -14.58 -0.21
C ILE A 223 24.62 -14.28 0.95
N PHE A 224 24.49 -15.01 2.05
CA PHE A 224 25.25 -14.83 3.27
C PHE A 224 26.35 -15.89 3.37
N ILE A 225 27.61 -15.50 3.30
CA ILE A 225 28.77 -16.40 3.38
C ILE A 225 29.62 -16.03 4.59
N ARG A 226 30.03 -17.01 5.40
CA ARG A 226 30.90 -16.78 6.56
C ARG A 226 31.98 -17.83 6.70
N TYR A 227 33.18 -17.42 7.13
CA TYR A 227 34.29 -18.32 7.47
C TYR A 227 34.77 -19.21 6.31
N SER A 228 35.02 -18.62 5.13
CA SER A 228 35.47 -19.38 3.95
C SER A 228 36.88 -19.02 3.47
N GLU A 229 37.68 -19.99 3.03
CA GLU A 229 39.04 -19.68 2.55
C GLU A 229 39.03 -19.10 1.14
N ASN A 230 38.27 -19.69 0.21
CA ASN A 230 38.17 -19.22 -1.17
C ASN A 230 36.69 -19.16 -1.60
N ILE A 231 36.27 -18.01 -2.12
CA ILE A 231 34.93 -17.75 -2.64
C ILE A 231 35.06 -17.27 -4.08
N ASP A 232 34.34 -17.89 -5.00
CA ASP A 232 34.19 -17.42 -6.39
C ASP A 232 32.70 -17.36 -6.74
N ILE A 233 32.16 -16.17 -7.04
CA ILE A 233 30.76 -15.94 -7.41
C ILE A 233 30.72 -15.29 -8.78
N HIS A 234 30.24 -15.99 -9.80
CA HIS A 234 30.22 -15.43 -11.14
C HIS A 234 29.06 -15.82 -12.05
N HIS A 235 28.71 -14.92 -12.97
CA HIS A 235 27.68 -15.11 -14.01
C HIS A 235 26.27 -15.33 -13.45
N ASN A 236 25.87 -14.57 -12.42
CA ASN A 236 24.56 -14.70 -11.75
C ASN A 236 23.68 -13.46 -11.93
N LEU A 237 22.36 -13.65 -11.96
CA LEU A 237 21.35 -12.59 -11.87
C LEU A 237 20.74 -12.59 -10.46
N ILE A 238 20.97 -11.52 -9.69
CA ILE A 238 20.44 -11.28 -8.36
C ILE A 238 19.42 -10.14 -8.42
N TYR A 239 18.16 -10.43 -8.12
CA TYR A 239 17.07 -9.47 -8.13
C TYR A 239 16.30 -9.53 -6.81
N ASP A 240 16.15 -8.40 -6.14
CA ASP A 240 15.30 -8.27 -4.95
C ASP A 240 14.10 -7.33 -5.20
N PHE A 241 12.96 -7.64 -4.57
CA PHE A 241 11.73 -6.83 -4.61
C PHE A 241 11.50 -6.01 -3.34
N HIS A 242 12.33 -6.19 -2.30
CA HIS A 242 11.99 -5.71 -0.97
C HIS A 242 12.89 -4.58 -0.45
N GLY A 243 12.26 -3.64 0.25
CA GLY A 243 12.89 -2.44 0.78
C GLY A 243 13.62 -2.65 2.12
N ALA A 244 14.86 -2.16 2.18
CA ALA A 244 15.65 -1.56 3.26
C ALA A 244 15.77 -2.20 4.67
N TRP A 245 14.92 -3.14 5.10
CA TRP A 245 14.95 -3.67 6.49
C TRP A 245 15.79 -4.92 6.67
N THR A 246 16.12 -5.53 5.56
CA THR A 246 17.05 -6.64 5.48
C THR A 246 18.33 -6.12 4.83
N ASP A 247 19.45 -6.81 4.97
CA ASP A 247 20.66 -6.54 4.17
C ASP A 247 20.66 -7.44 2.90
N PRO A 248 19.78 -7.26 1.88
CA PRO A 248 19.76 -8.06 0.67
C PRO A 248 20.88 -7.71 -0.27
N GLY A 249 21.46 -8.77 -0.82
CA GLY A 249 22.65 -8.77 -1.66
C GLY A 249 23.66 -9.82 -1.21
N ILE A 250 24.91 -9.68 -1.66
CA ILE A 250 26.01 -10.59 -1.35
C ILE A 250 26.69 -10.11 -0.07
N ASN A 251 26.56 -10.87 1.00
CA ASN A 251 27.02 -10.55 2.34
C ASN A 251 28.10 -11.56 2.75
N ILE A 252 29.38 -11.17 2.73
CA ILE A 252 30.51 -12.06 3.00
C ILE A 252 31.25 -11.61 4.26
N GLY A 253 31.34 -12.52 5.23
CA GLY A 253 32.00 -12.34 6.52
C GLY A 253 33.22 -13.24 6.71
N ASP A 254 34.29 -12.74 7.32
CA ASP A 254 35.37 -13.55 7.88
C ASP A 254 35.98 -14.56 6.87
N SER A 255 36.19 -14.15 5.61
CA SER A 255 36.60 -15.04 4.52
C SER A 255 37.86 -14.55 3.82
N LYS A 256 38.80 -15.45 3.46
CA LYS A 256 40.17 -15.04 3.06
C LYS A 256 40.27 -14.52 1.62
N LYS A 257 39.87 -15.30 0.62
CA LYS A 257 39.99 -14.94 -0.81
C LYS A 257 38.64 -14.87 -1.48
N ILE A 258 38.29 -13.74 -2.06
CA ILE A 258 36.95 -13.47 -2.61
C ILE A 258 37.07 -13.03 -4.08
N LYS A 259 36.34 -13.71 -4.97
CA LYS A 259 36.17 -13.33 -6.38
C LYS A 259 34.69 -13.17 -6.69
N ILE A 260 34.27 -12.01 -7.18
CA ILE A 260 32.88 -11.73 -7.58
C ILE A 260 32.90 -11.13 -8.98
N LYS A 261 32.49 -11.88 -10.01
CA LYS A 261 32.63 -11.43 -11.41
C LYS A 261 31.43 -11.64 -12.30
N ASN A 262 31.18 -10.75 -13.26
CA ASN A 262 30.17 -10.95 -14.31
C ASN A 262 28.75 -11.19 -13.75
N ASN A 263 28.37 -10.62 -12.60
CA ASN A 263 27.03 -10.74 -12.03
C ASN A 263 26.17 -9.51 -12.35
N THR A 264 24.86 -9.68 -12.44
CA THR A 264 23.88 -8.60 -12.56
C THR A 264 23.06 -8.55 -11.27
N ILE A 265 23.21 -7.49 -10.48
CA ILE A 265 22.55 -7.27 -9.18
C ILE A 265 21.59 -6.09 -9.32
N VAL A 266 20.30 -6.34 -9.12
CA VAL A 266 19.23 -5.37 -9.39
C VAL A 266 18.34 -5.20 -8.16
N ASN A 267 18.06 -3.95 -7.80
CA ASN A 267 17.09 -3.56 -6.77
C ASN A 267 17.34 -4.17 -5.36
N CYS A 268 18.59 -4.37 -4.97
CA CYS A 268 18.96 -4.77 -3.60
C CYS A 268 19.26 -3.53 -2.74
N SER A 269 18.95 -3.51 -1.45
CA SER A 269 19.39 -2.40 -0.58
C SER A 269 20.86 -2.50 -0.14
N CYS A 270 21.49 -3.68 -0.20
CA CYS A 270 22.88 -3.92 0.21
C CYS A 270 23.63 -4.77 -0.83
N GLY A 271 23.84 -4.25 -2.05
CA GLY A 271 24.45 -4.95 -3.19
C GLY A 271 25.57 -5.95 -2.86
N VAL A 272 26.70 -5.48 -2.34
CA VAL A 272 27.78 -6.33 -1.80
C VAL A 272 28.30 -5.75 -0.48
N ASN A 273 28.26 -6.54 0.59
CA ASN A 273 28.72 -6.18 1.92
C ASN A 273 29.81 -7.16 2.36
N LEU A 274 30.99 -6.63 2.67
CA LEU A 274 32.17 -7.41 3.07
C LEU A 274 32.59 -7.01 4.49
N TRP A 275 32.80 -7.98 5.38
CA TRP A 275 33.28 -7.74 6.74
C TRP A 275 34.16 -8.88 7.27
N GLY A 276 34.97 -8.63 8.31
CA GLY A 276 35.86 -9.65 8.89
C GLY A 276 37.10 -9.91 8.04
N ASN A 277 38.01 -10.76 8.55
CA ASN A 277 39.37 -10.95 8.01
C ASN A 277 39.40 -11.40 6.54
N ILE A 278 39.60 -10.46 5.61
CA ILE A 278 39.76 -10.73 4.18
C ILE A 278 41.20 -10.47 3.73
N GLU A 279 41.82 -11.47 3.09
CA GLU A 279 43.21 -11.45 2.62
C GLU A 279 43.33 -11.00 1.15
N ASP A 280 42.35 -11.33 0.28
CA ASP A 280 42.38 -11.06 -1.17
C ASP A 280 40.96 -10.87 -1.74
N ILE A 281 40.74 -9.84 -2.58
CA ILE A 281 39.43 -9.50 -3.17
C ILE A 281 39.58 -9.12 -4.65
N GLU A 282 38.77 -9.75 -5.51
CA GLU A 282 38.63 -9.40 -6.92
C GLU A 282 37.14 -9.23 -7.28
N ILE A 283 36.70 -8.00 -7.56
CA ILE A 283 35.32 -7.71 -8.01
C ILE A 283 35.36 -7.11 -9.43
N ARG A 284 34.88 -7.83 -10.46
CA ARG A 284 34.97 -7.38 -11.88
C ARG A 284 33.67 -7.51 -12.66
N ASN A 285 33.39 -6.60 -13.59
CA ASN A 285 32.29 -6.72 -14.57
C ASN A 285 30.90 -7.01 -13.95
N ASN A 286 30.61 -6.49 -12.76
CA ASN A 286 29.27 -6.65 -12.16
C ASN A 286 28.41 -5.42 -12.48
N ILE A 287 27.18 -5.64 -12.91
CA ILE A 287 26.17 -4.58 -13.08
C ILE A 287 25.41 -4.48 -11.76
N ILE A 288 25.55 -3.38 -11.02
CA ILE A 288 24.86 -3.18 -9.73
C ILE A 288 23.97 -1.95 -9.86
N SER A 289 22.66 -2.15 -9.91
CA SER A 289 21.71 -1.04 -9.80
C SER A 289 21.31 -0.85 -8.34
N TRP A 290 21.26 0.39 -7.87
CA TRP A 290 20.66 0.77 -6.57
C TRP A 290 21.48 0.49 -5.29
N CYS A 291 22.77 0.16 -5.36
CA CYS A 291 23.55 -0.20 -4.16
C CYS A 291 24.98 0.37 -4.09
N GLY A 292 25.52 0.48 -2.86
CA GLY A 292 26.95 0.68 -2.59
C GLY A 292 27.66 -0.61 -2.13
N VAL A 293 28.99 -0.64 -2.22
CA VAL A 293 29.84 -1.69 -1.61
C VAL A 293 30.25 -1.23 -0.22
N GLY A 294 29.85 -1.97 0.81
CA GLY A 294 30.21 -1.69 2.21
C GLY A 294 31.46 -2.48 2.63
N ILE A 295 32.49 -1.80 3.12
CA ILE A 295 33.68 -2.40 3.75
C ILE A 295 33.77 -1.84 5.18
N LYS A 296 33.85 -2.71 6.21
CA LYS A 296 33.90 -2.28 7.61
C LYS A 296 35.32 -1.79 8.00
N LYS A 297 35.37 -0.72 8.81
CA LYS A 297 36.48 0.25 8.98
C LYS A 297 37.79 -0.25 9.63
N ASP A 298 37.84 -1.46 10.19
CA ASP A 298 38.94 -1.86 11.09
C ASP A 298 40.04 -2.71 10.44
N GLU A 299 40.07 -2.83 9.11
CA GLU A 299 40.96 -3.79 8.44
C GLU A 299 41.79 -3.15 7.30
N LYS A 300 43.09 -3.48 7.26
CA LYS A 300 43.99 -3.10 6.17
C LYS A 300 43.65 -3.94 4.93
N ILE A 301 42.73 -3.45 4.10
CA ILE A 301 42.54 -4.01 2.77
C ILE A 301 43.51 -3.29 1.83
N GLU A 302 44.59 -3.97 1.45
CA GLU A 302 45.50 -3.51 0.41
C GLU A 302 44.85 -3.82 -0.95
N ILE A 303 43.92 -2.97 -1.37
CA ILE A 303 43.29 -3.12 -2.69
C ILE A 303 44.33 -2.73 -3.73
N ASP A 304 44.76 -3.69 -4.55
CA ASP A 304 45.64 -3.44 -5.68
C ASP A 304 44.98 -2.45 -6.65
N LYS A 305 45.48 -1.21 -6.64
CA LYS A 305 44.93 -0.10 -7.42
C LYS A 305 45.07 -0.31 -8.93
N GLU A 306 45.99 -1.15 -9.39
CA GLU A 306 46.13 -1.44 -10.82
C GLU A 306 45.00 -2.35 -11.33
N ASN A 307 44.45 -3.21 -10.47
CA ASN A 307 43.35 -4.11 -10.79
C ASN A 307 41.95 -3.45 -10.71
N ILE A 308 41.83 -2.23 -10.17
CA ILE A 308 40.58 -1.44 -10.13
C ILE A 308 40.32 -0.69 -11.44
N LYS A 309 41.35 -0.40 -12.25
CA LYS A 309 41.21 0.43 -13.46
C LYS A 309 40.26 -0.17 -14.51
N ASP A 310 40.06 -1.48 -14.50
CA ASP A 310 39.12 -2.19 -15.38
C ASP A 310 37.77 -2.51 -14.71
N ASN A 311 37.58 -2.14 -13.44
CA ASN A 311 36.37 -2.41 -12.65
C ASN A 311 35.38 -1.24 -12.76
N LEU A 312 34.78 -1.08 -13.93
CA LEU A 312 33.75 -0.06 -14.17
C LEU A 312 32.38 -0.52 -13.62
N LEU A 313 32.04 -0.02 -12.43
CA LEU A 313 30.64 0.15 -11.99
C LEU A 313 29.95 1.09 -12.99
N TRP A 314 29.26 0.50 -13.97
CA TRP A 314 28.58 1.25 -15.02
C TRP A 314 27.19 1.66 -14.56
N ALA A 315 27.04 2.93 -14.20
CA ALA A 315 25.75 3.63 -14.16
C ALA A 315 25.90 4.91 -15.01
N ASN A 316 25.35 4.89 -16.23
CA ASN A 316 25.16 6.04 -17.13
C ASN A 316 26.31 7.07 -17.20
N GLY A 317 27.49 6.64 -17.63
CA GLY A 317 28.55 7.57 -18.07
C GLY A 317 29.18 8.45 -16.98
N LYS A 318 28.96 8.17 -15.69
CA LYS A 318 29.66 8.85 -14.57
C LYS A 318 30.42 7.86 -13.69
N VAL A 319 31.66 8.21 -13.37
CA VAL A 319 32.58 7.42 -12.51
C VAL A 319 32.19 7.56 -11.04
N VAL A 320 31.94 6.45 -10.35
CA VAL A 320 31.71 6.43 -8.89
C VAL A 320 33.07 6.26 -8.18
N TRP A 321 33.39 7.18 -7.27
CA TRP A 321 34.60 7.09 -6.42
C TRP A 321 34.34 6.22 -5.18
N LEU A 322 35.29 5.32 -4.87
CA LEU A 322 35.40 4.68 -3.56
C LEU A 322 35.71 5.75 -2.51
N HIS A 323 34.78 6.06 -1.61
CA HIS A 323 35.06 6.92 -0.48
C HIS A 323 35.84 6.14 0.60
N ASN A 324 37.10 6.50 0.82
CA ASN A 324 37.82 6.12 2.02
C ASN A 324 37.22 6.92 3.20
N LEU A 325 36.65 6.24 4.20
CA LEU A 325 36.01 6.86 5.38
C LEU A 325 37.07 7.36 6.38
N ASP A 326 37.89 8.33 5.97
CA ASP A 326 39.02 8.82 6.76
C ASP A 326 38.69 9.98 7.72
N LYS A 327 37.41 10.36 7.87
CA LYS A 327 37.02 11.36 8.88
C LYS A 327 36.76 10.67 10.23
N LYS A 328 37.68 10.90 11.18
CA LYS A 328 37.44 10.73 12.63
C LYS A 328 36.34 11.71 13.04
N ASP A 329 35.12 11.22 13.19
CA ASP A 329 34.13 11.92 14.00
C ASP A 329 34.43 11.60 15.47
N LYS A 330 34.68 12.64 16.28
CA LYS A 330 35.27 12.49 17.62
C LYS A 330 34.25 12.24 18.73
N ASN A 331 32.95 12.16 18.43
CA ASN A 331 31.92 12.02 19.46
C ASN A 331 31.01 10.81 19.18
N GLU A 332 31.07 9.83 20.09
CA GLU A 332 30.06 8.82 20.41
C GLU A 332 29.67 7.76 19.37
N GLY A 333 30.38 6.61 19.40
CA GLY A 333 29.78 5.30 19.69
C GLY A 333 28.75 4.63 18.77
N LYS A 334 28.32 5.20 17.65
CA LYS A 334 27.44 4.52 16.67
C LYS A 334 27.77 4.89 15.22
N THR A 335 28.13 3.89 14.41
CA THR A 335 28.36 4.06 12.97
C THR A 335 27.03 3.97 12.22
N HIS A 336 26.61 5.05 11.57
CA HIS A 336 25.49 5.04 10.63
C HIS A 336 26.01 4.74 9.21
N TYR A 337 25.35 3.79 8.52
CA TYR A 337 25.60 3.48 7.11
C TYR A 337 24.94 4.56 6.23
N ASN A 338 25.73 5.33 5.49
CA ASN A 338 25.21 6.21 4.43
C ASN A 338 25.32 5.47 3.09
N GLY A 339 24.25 4.79 2.67
CA GLY A 339 24.10 4.29 1.30
C GLY A 339 23.66 5.41 0.36
N PHE A 340 24.21 5.45 -0.86
CA PHE A 340 23.74 6.33 -1.93
C PHE A 340 22.60 5.65 -2.69
N ASN A 341 21.49 6.36 -2.89
CA ASN A 341 20.34 5.91 -3.70
C ASN A 341 20.44 6.50 -5.12
N PHE A 342 20.18 5.68 -6.15
CA PHE A 342 19.99 6.13 -7.54
C PHE A 342 18.52 5.93 -7.99
N GLN A 343 18.10 6.38 -9.17
CA GLN A 343 16.73 6.17 -9.72
C GLN A 343 16.77 5.21 -10.93
N PRO A 344 15.70 4.44 -11.24
CA PRO A 344 15.76 3.24 -12.10
C PRO A 344 15.41 3.44 -13.58
N ASN A 345 15.15 4.66 -14.05
CA ASN A 345 14.39 4.84 -15.30
C ASN A 345 15.10 4.39 -16.59
N ASP A 346 16.42 4.20 -16.60
CA ASP A 346 17.17 3.86 -17.83
C ASP A 346 17.57 2.37 -17.96
N ILE A 347 17.24 1.53 -16.97
CA ILE A 347 17.65 0.10 -16.95
C ILE A 347 16.73 -0.78 -17.79
N TYR A 348 15.49 -0.33 -18.04
CA TYR A 348 14.47 -1.07 -18.78
C TYR A 348 14.67 -1.08 -20.31
N GLU A 349 15.67 -0.34 -20.81
CA GLU A 349 15.98 -0.27 -22.24
C GLU A 349 17.13 -1.20 -22.69
N ASP A 350 17.81 -1.92 -21.77
CA ASP A 350 18.86 -2.88 -22.16
C ASP A 350 18.25 -4.08 -22.92
N PRO A 351 18.57 -4.28 -24.21
CA PRO A 351 18.00 -5.35 -25.02
C PRO A 351 18.21 -6.74 -24.44
N LYS A 352 19.28 -6.99 -23.66
CA LYS A 352 19.54 -8.30 -23.04
C LYS A 352 18.59 -8.58 -21.87
N ILE A 353 18.23 -7.55 -21.11
CA ILE A 353 17.24 -7.64 -20.02
C ILE A 353 15.84 -7.83 -20.62
N VAL A 354 15.51 -7.06 -21.67
CA VAL A 354 14.23 -7.17 -22.39
C VAL A 354 14.05 -8.53 -23.06
N ASN A 355 15.07 -9.05 -23.76
CA ASN A 355 15.02 -10.38 -24.40
C ASN A 355 14.91 -11.54 -23.39
N TRP A 356 15.42 -11.36 -22.18
CA TRP A 356 15.29 -12.35 -21.11
C TRP A 356 13.88 -12.34 -20.51
N TYR A 357 13.29 -11.16 -20.30
CA TYR A 357 11.89 -11.01 -19.86
C TYR A 357 10.90 -11.59 -20.87
N SER A 358 11.12 -11.41 -22.17
CA SER A 358 10.21 -11.90 -23.22
C SER A 358 10.22 -13.43 -23.41
N ASN A 359 11.30 -14.11 -23.00
CA ASN A 359 11.48 -15.56 -23.20
C ASN A 359 11.07 -16.42 -21.98
N SER A 360 10.73 -15.83 -20.83
CA SER A 360 10.38 -16.54 -19.58
C SER A 360 8.86 -16.67 -19.36
N LYS A 361 8.13 -17.10 -20.40
CA LYS A 361 6.65 -17.13 -20.47
C LYS A 361 5.93 -17.98 -19.41
N ASN A 362 6.61 -18.90 -18.72
CA ASN A 362 6.00 -19.82 -17.74
C ASN A 362 6.15 -19.36 -16.27
N PHE A 363 6.76 -18.22 -15.99
CA PHE A 363 7.23 -17.87 -14.64
C PHE A 363 6.21 -17.08 -13.77
N LEU A 364 4.99 -16.83 -14.28
CA LEU A 364 4.04 -15.90 -13.64
C LEU A 364 2.76 -16.59 -13.16
N SER A 365 2.78 -17.06 -11.89
CA SER A 365 1.59 -17.27 -11.04
C SER A 365 1.99 -17.56 -9.56
N PRO A 366 1.23 -17.17 -8.53
CA PRO A 366 0.44 -15.96 -8.34
C PRO A 366 0.97 -15.19 -7.12
N HIS A 367 1.86 -14.22 -7.32
CA HIS A 367 1.88 -13.01 -6.49
C HIS A 367 1.24 -11.92 -7.34
N ARG A 368 -0.09 -11.98 -7.43
CA ARG A 368 -0.86 -10.92 -8.06
C ARG A 368 -0.78 -9.71 -7.15
N ASN A 369 0.08 -8.75 -7.52
CA ASN A 369 -0.13 -7.31 -7.31
C ASN A 369 0.92 -6.41 -8.00
N SER A 370 1.77 -6.91 -8.89
CA SER A 370 2.71 -6.06 -9.63
C SER A 370 2.95 -6.50 -11.07
N ILE A 371 1.88 -6.74 -11.83
CA ILE A 371 1.93 -6.73 -13.30
C ILE A 371 0.67 -6.05 -13.82
N CYS A 372 0.78 -4.75 -14.11
CA CYS A 372 -0.22 -3.96 -14.82
C CYS A 372 0.42 -3.31 -16.05
N PHE A 373 1.12 -4.08 -16.87
CA PHE A 373 1.42 -3.71 -18.26
C PHE A 373 1.55 -4.99 -19.10
N GLN A 374 0.42 -5.60 -19.42
CA GLN A 374 0.28 -6.44 -20.60
C GLN A 374 -1.04 -6.10 -21.28
N ASN A 375 -0.97 -5.13 -22.18
CA ASN A 375 -1.73 -5.18 -23.43
C ASN A 375 -1.01 -4.27 -24.43
N ASP A 376 -0.49 -4.90 -25.48
CA ASP A 376 0.09 -4.27 -26.65
C ASP A 376 -0.97 -3.47 -27.42
N LYS A 377 -1.30 -2.29 -26.91
CA LYS A 377 -1.74 -1.14 -27.70
C LYS A 377 -1.17 0.09 -27.03
N LYS A 378 -0.47 0.93 -27.80
CA LYS A 378 -0.01 2.26 -27.38
C LYS A 378 -1.22 3.08 -26.86
N ILE A 379 -1.55 2.94 -25.59
CA ILE A 379 -2.38 3.89 -24.86
C ILE A 379 -1.44 5.04 -24.53
N GLY A 380 -1.75 6.24 -25.02
CA GLY A 380 -0.97 7.45 -24.83
C GLY A 380 -0.94 7.91 -23.37
N ALA A 381 -0.25 7.16 -22.51
CA ALA A 381 0.16 7.66 -21.21
C ALA A 381 1.15 8.81 -21.46
N LYS A 382 0.71 10.03 -21.17
CA LYS A 382 1.57 11.21 -21.14
C LYS A 382 2.73 10.97 -20.17
N GLU A 383 3.93 11.36 -20.59
CA GLU A 383 5.13 11.25 -19.76
C GLU A 383 5.02 12.18 -18.53
N PRO A 384 5.71 11.89 -17.41
CA PRO A 384 5.80 12.79 -16.26
C PRO A 384 6.22 14.23 -16.63
N SER A 385 7.01 14.40 -17.70
CA SER A 385 7.43 15.69 -18.26
C SER A 385 6.28 16.58 -18.73
N ASP A 386 5.08 16.04 -18.99
CA ASP A 386 3.89 16.82 -19.35
C ASP A 386 3.26 17.54 -18.15
N TYR A 387 3.55 17.12 -16.91
CA TYR A 387 3.10 17.81 -15.69
C TYR A 387 4.06 18.92 -15.24
N GLU A 388 5.33 18.87 -15.64
CA GLU A 388 6.33 19.92 -15.34
C GLU A 388 5.95 21.27 -15.95
N LYS A 389 5.15 21.30 -17.02
CA LYS A 389 4.73 22.55 -17.67
C LYS A 389 3.58 23.29 -16.98
N ILE A 390 2.93 22.69 -15.97
CA ILE A 390 1.74 23.30 -15.34
C ILE A 390 2.14 24.27 -14.21
N PHE A 391 3.37 24.18 -13.68
CA PHE A 391 3.80 24.98 -12.54
C PHE A 391 5.21 25.57 -12.73
N ASP A 392 5.31 26.64 -13.52
CA ASP A 392 6.51 27.48 -13.62
C ASP A 392 6.58 28.42 -12.39
N TYR A 393 7.19 27.98 -11.29
CA TYR A 393 7.33 28.78 -10.08
C TYR A 393 8.47 29.79 -10.26
N LYS A 394 8.12 31.08 -10.31
CA LYS A 394 9.13 32.16 -10.31
C LYS A 394 9.71 32.36 -8.91
N GLU A 395 10.94 32.86 -8.85
CA GLU A 395 11.62 33.25 -7.62
C GLU A 395 10.76 34.21 -6.78
N GLY A 396 10.64 33.95 -5.47
CA GLY A 396 9.89 34.81 -4.52
C GLY A 396 8.40 34.49 -4.29
N ILE A 397 7.81 33.51 -4.98
CA ILE A 397 6.40 33.12 -4.78
C ILE A 397 6.28 32.13 -3.62
N ASN A 398 5.32 32.35 -2.70
CA ASN A 398 5.01 31.36 -1.67
C ASN A 398 4.39 30.11 -2.31
N ILE A 399 5.12 29.00 -2.26
CA ILE A 399 4.71 27.69 -2.81
C ILE A 399 3.72 26.99 -1.86
N LEU A 400 3.66 27.42 -0.60
CA LEU A 400 2.89 26.78 0.45
C LEU A 400 1.44 27.30 0.54
N MET A 401 0.47 26.39 0.54
CA MET A 401 -0.94 26.72 0.78
C MET A 401 -1.27 26.76 2.28
N ASN A 402 -2.19 27.65 2.68
CA ASN A 402 -2.69 27.79 4.06
C ASN A 402 -1.57 27.93 5.12
N GLY A 403 -0.54 28.71 4.82
CA GLY A 403 0.54 29.00 5.78
C GLY A 403 0.09 29.79 7.02
N SER A 404 -1.10 30.42 6.98
CA SER A 404 -1.69 31.17 8.09
C SER A 404 -2.65 30.35 8.96
N PHE A 405 -2.98 29.11 8.58
CA PHE A 405 -3.89 28.24 9.35
C PHE A 405 -5.33 28.77 9.55
N GLU A 406 -5.75 29.77 8.79
CA GLU A 406 -7.14 30.28 8.81
C GLU A 406 -8.15 29.21 8.38
N PHE A 407 -7.71 28.28 7.53
CA PHE A 407 -8.47 27.10 7.12
C PHE A 407 -8.18 25.87 7.99
N ASP A 408 -7.86 26.10 9.26
CA ASP A 408 -7.45 25.06 10.21
C ASP A 408 -6.27 24.24 9.66
N PHE A 409 -6.33 22.90 9.76
CA PHE A 409 -5.30 22.00 9.22
C PHE A 409 -5.41 21.77 7.71
N TYR A 410 -6.15 22.56 6.94
CA TYR A 410 -6.24 22.37 5.50
C TYR A 410 -4.84 22.41 4.85
N ASN A 411 -4.45 21.38 4.09
CA ASN A 411 -3.08 21.15 3.59
C ASN A 411 -1.98 20.99 4.66
N TRP A 412 -2.36 20.65 5.88
CA TRP A 412 -1.44 20.33 6.99
C TRP A 412 -1.89 19.05 7.71
N ARG A 413 -0.96 18.34 8.32
CA ARG A 413 -1.26 17.12 9.10
C ARG A 413 -0.30 16.96 10.26
N GLY A 414 -0.81 16.53 11.39
CA GLY A 414 0.04 16.04 12.48
C GLY A 414 0.56 14.65 12.19
N THR A 415 1.80 14.40 12.59
CA THR A 415 2.45 13.09 12.60
C THR A 415 3.22 12.94 13.90
N SER A 416 3.16 11.76 14.49
CA SER A 416 4.07 11.33 15.53
C SER A 416 4.90 10.15 15.01
N TRP A 417 6.10 10.00 15.53
CA TRP A 417 7.06 9.00 15.07
C TRP A 417 6.75 7.58 15.54
N TRP A 418 5.78 7.41 16.45
CA TRP A 418 5.45 6.15 17.08
C TRP A 418 3.95 6.12 17.48
N PRO A 419 3.31 4.94 17.48
CA PRO A 419 1.88 4.76 17.81
C PRO A 419 1.53 4.96 19.31
N PHE A 420 2.25 5.80 20.05
CA PHE A 420 2.00 6.01 21.49
C PHE A 420 0.97 7.11 21.77
N ASN A 421 0.30 7.00 22.92
CA ASN A 421 -0.76 7.87 23.47
C ASN A 421 -0.72 9.30 22.94
N PHE A 422 -1.67 9.61 22.05
CA PHE A 422 -1.89 10.94 21.46
C PHE A 422 -2.24 12.02 22.49
N ASP A 423 -2.51 11.65 23.75
CA ASP A 423 -2.98 12.58 24.77
C ASP A 423 -1.88 13.53 25.29
N GLU A 424 -0.60 13.18 25.14
CA GLU A 424 0.51 13.92 25.78
C GLU A 424 1.21 14.94 24.85
N ALA A 425 1.47 14.56 23.59
CA ALA A 425 1.98 15.47 22.57
C ALA A 425 0.81 16.08 21.79
N LYS A 426 0.74 17.41 21.73
CA LYS A 426 -0.41 18.12 21.14
C LYS A 426 -0.01 18.90 19.91
N TRP A 427 -0.86 18.82 18.88
CA TRP A 427 -0.96 19.79 17.81
C TRP A 427 -2.43 20.16 17.63
N GLU A 428 -2.74 21.45 17.57
CA GLU A 428 -4.10 21.95 17.37
C GLU A 428 -4.07 23.32 16.71
N ILE A 429 -5.21 23.78 16.21
CA ILE A 429 -5.36 25.15 15.72
C ILE A 429 -5.98 25.99 16.83
N LYS A 430 -5.29 27.05 17.25
CA LYS A 430 -5.75 27.95 18.31
C LYS A 430 -6.34 29.22 17.70
N LYS A 431 -7.49 29.65 18.24
CA LYS A 431 -8.12 30.94 17.93
C LYS A 431 -7.67 32.04 18.89
N GLY A 432 -7.59 33.28 18.40
CA GLY A 432 -7.38 34.49 19.21
C GLY A 432 -5.94 34.72 19.70
N ASN A 433 -4.99 33.92 19.21
CA ASN A 433 -3.58 33.98 19.62
C ASN A 433 -2.64 34.02 18.41
N ALA A 434 -3.16 34.30 17.22
CA ALA A 434 -2.43 34.33 15.96
C ALA A 434 -1.56 35.59 15.81
N PHE A 435 -0.55 35.53 14.97
CA PHE A 435 0.22 36.70 14.57
C PHE A 435 -0.54 37.49 13.49
N HIS A 436 -1.16 36.78 12.55
CA HIS A 436 -2.06 37.31 11.54
C HIS A 436 -3.40 36.58 11.59
N GLY A 437 -4.50 37.31 11.40
CA GLY A 437 -5.84 36.72 11.34
C GLY A 437 -6.35 36.24 12.72
N GLU A 438 -7.14 35.18 12.73
CA GLU A 438 -7.77 34.63 13.92
C GLU A 438 -7.09 33.36 14.43
N LYS A 439 -6.40 32.61 13.57
CA LYS A 439 -5.94 31.24 13.86
C LYS A 439 -4.44 31.06 13.69
N CYS A 440 -3.85 30.20 14.52
CA CYS A 440 -2.45 29.78 14.36
C CYS A 440 -2.28 28.30 14.74
N LEU A 441 -1.18 27.71 14.29
CA LEU A 441 -0.78 26.36 14.66
C LEU A 441 -0.15 26.35 16.05
N TYR A 442 -0.64 25.50 16.94
CA TYR A 442 -0.05 25.25 18.24
C TYR A 442 0.60 23.86 18.28
N LEU A 443 1.83 23.78 18.77
CA LEU A 443 2.59 22.53 19.00
C LEU A 443 3.11 22.48 20.44
N ARG A 444 2.96 21.32 21.10
CA ARG A 444 3.54 21.08 22.42
C ARG A 444 4.03 19.64 22.56
N GLU A 445 5.30 19.45 22.92
CA GLU A 445 5.84 18.12 23.24
C GLU A 445 5.25 17.55 24.54
N SER A 446 5.28 16.21 24.67
CA SER A 446 4.97 15.49 25.92
C SER A 446 5.86 15.96 27.09
N PRO A 447 5.35 15.98 28.34
CA PRO A 447 6.13 16.37 29.51
C PRO A 447 7.42 15.56 29.72
N LYS A 448 8.46 16.20 30.28
CA LYS A 448 9.73 15.55 30.64
C LYS A 448 9.49 14.33 31.55
N GLY A 449 10.05 13.17 31.17
CA GLY A 449 10.06 11.94 31.99
C GLY A 449 9.34 10.73 31.40
N LYS A 450 8.63 10.89 30.28
CA LYS A 450 7.99 9.79 29.53
C LYS A 450 8.63 9.64 28.14
N HIS A 451 8.31 8.55 27.43
CA HIS A 451 8.88 8.25 26.11
C HIS A 451 8.78 9.47 25.17
N ARG A 452 9.92 9.86 24.58
CA ARG A 452 10.06 11.09 23.80
C ARG A 452 9.33 10.94 22.46
N SER A 453 8.25 11.68 22.28
CA SER A 453 7.62 11.87 20.98
C SER A 453 7.54 13.35 20.66
N ALA A 454 8.45 13.83 19.81
CA ALA A 454 8.34 15.17 19.25
C ALA A 454 7.15 15.17 18.27
N PRO A 455 6.03 15.87 18.57
CA PRO A 455 4.98 16.03 17.58
C PRO A 455 5.58 16.76 16.39
N ALA A 456 5.17 16.35 15.19
CA ALA A 456 5.49 17.09 13.99
C ALA A 456 4.21 17.41 13.24
N VAL A 457 4.19 18.57 12.58
CA VAL A 457 3.14 18.93 11.64
C VAL A 457 3.79 19.12 10.27
N LEU A 458 3.23 18.44 9.28
CA LEU A 458 3.69 18.42 7.89
C LEU A 458 2.68 19.17 7.03
N SER A 459 3.15 19.97 6.08
CA SER A 459 2.31 20.44 5.00
C SER A 459 1.97 19.30 4.03
N SER A 460 1.10 19.57 3.06
CA SER A 460 1.02 18.80 1.82
C SER A 460 2.36 18.85 1.08
N PHE A 461 2.66 17.80 0.31
CA PHE A 461 3.85 17.77 -0.54
C PHE A 461 3.66 18.71 -1.73
N PHE A 462 4.71 19.46 -2.07
CA PHE A 462 4.77 20.34 -3.23
C PHE A 462 6.08 20.07 -4.00
N PRO A 463 6.10 20.34 -5.31
CA PRO A 463 7.25 20.05 -6.14
C PRO A 463 8.41 21.00 -5.83
N ILE A 464 9.65 20.56 -6.06
CA ILE A 464 10.87 21.34 -5.85
C ILE A 464 11.90 21.10 -6.96
N ASN A 465 12.79 22.07 -7.13
CA ASN A 465 14.00 21.97 -7.93
C ASN A 465 15.16 21.44 -7.07
N LYS A 466 15.80 20.37 -7.52
CA LYS A 466 16.93 19.75 -6.81
C LYS A 466 18.17 20.64 -6.93
N GLY A 467 19.01 20.66 -5.90
CA GLY A 467 20.21 21.50 -5.86
C GLY A 467 19.94 22.96 -5.46
N GLU A 468 18.69 23.41 -5.54
CA GLU A 468 18.28 24.78 -5.24
C GLU A 468 18.16 25.05 -3.74
N THR A 469 18.27 26.33 -3.39
CA THR A 469 18.10 26.79 -2.01
C THR A 469 16.70 27.34 -1.83
N TYR A 470 16.00 26.88 -0.80
CA TYR A 470 14.69 27.37 -0.43
C TYR A 470 14.76 28.06 0.93
N THR A 471 14.01 29.15 1.08
CA THR A 471 13.83 29.82 2.37
C THR A 471 12.44 29.51 2.90
N ILE A 472 12.37 28.99 4.13
CA ILE A 472 11.14 28.88 4.92
C ILE A 472 11.10 30.08 5.86
N SER A 473 10.16 31.00 5.67
CA SER A 473 9.89 32.11 6.60
C SER A 473 8.60 31.87 7.36
N PHE A 474 8.59 32.12 8.66
CA PHE A 474 7.40 31.92 9.49
C PHE A 474 7.48 32.80 10.74
N TYR A 475 6.33 33.17 11.29
CA TYR A 475 6.24 33.76 12.61
C TYR A 475 6.09 32.66 13.65
N ALA A 476 6.79 32.80 14.77
CA ALA A 476 6.58 31.93 15.91
C ALA A 476 6.77 32.66 17.25
N LYS A 477 6.06 32.19 18.28
CA LYS A 477 6.33 32.49 19.69
C LYS A 477 6.25 31.22 20.53
N GLY A 478 6.95 31.18 21.65
CA GLY A 478 6.95 30.01 22.53
C GLY A 478 8.21 29.86 23.36
N LYS A 479 8.39 28.66 23.93
CA LYS A 479 9.58 28.31 24.75
C LYS A 479 10.26 27.11 24.11
N GLY A 480 11.59 27.08 24.16
CA GLY A 480 12.40 25.94 23.70
C GLY A 480 12.82 26.05 22.23
N THR A 481 13.05 24.90 21.59
CA THR A 481 13.56 24.81 20.22
C THR A 481 12.54 24.18 19.28
N LEU A 482 12.35 24.79 18.11
CA LEU A 482 11.55 24.28 17.02
C LEU A 482 12.47 23.74 15.91
N VAL A 483 12.22 22.54 15.42
CA VAL A 483 12.89 22.01 14.23
C VAL A 483 12.03 22.36 13.02
N VAL A 484 12.61 23.07 12.05
CA VAL A 484 11.92 23.50 10.83
C VAL A 484 12.67 23.01 9.61
N GLY A 485 11.98 22.36 8.69
CA GLY A 485 12.64 21.75 7.56
C GLY A 485 11.71 21.22 6.48
N PHE A 486 12.28 20.47 5.55
CA PHE A 486 11.56 19.67 4.58
C PHE A 486 11.56 18.21 5.00
N ALA A 487 10.40 17.57 4.99
CA ALA A 487 10.26 16.12 5.03
C ALA A 487 10.17 15.59 3.59
N VAL A 488 10.91 14.52 3.31
CA VAL A 488 10.80 13.80 2.04
C VAL A 488 9.72 12.70 2.12
N PRO A 489 9.09 12.31 0.99
CA PRO A 489 8.08 11.24 0.93
C PRO A 489 8.58 9.83 1.31
N SER A 490 9.85 9.66 1.68
CA SER A 490 10.38 8.34 2.02
C SER A 490 9.89 7.88 3.39
N TRP A 491 9.84 6.56 3.56
CA TRP A 491 9.31 5.81 4.71
C TRP A 491 9.85 6.19 6.09
N HIS A 492 10.83 7.08 6.16
CA HIS A 492 11.33 7.65 7.39
C HIS A 492 11.15 9.16 7.32
N CYS A 493 10.18 9.68 8.07
CA CYS A 493 10.01 11.10 8.40
C CYS A 493 11.27 11.74 9.08
N GLY A 494 12.35 10.96 9.20
CA GLY A 494 13.66 11.26 9.77
C GLY A 494 14.69 11.79 8.83
N SER A 495 14.55 11.48 7.55
CA SER A 495 15.28 12.17 6.51
C SER A 495 14.60 13.52 6.33
N SER A 496 14.81 14.44 7.27
CA SER A 496 14.38 15.82 7.13
C SER A 496 15.59 16.73 7.01
N PHE A 497 15.60 17.55 5.97
CA PHE A 497 16.54 18.66 5.86
C PHE A 497 15.98 19.79 6.71
N GLY A 498 16.57 20.09 7.86
CA GLY A 498 15.97 21.09 8.74
C GLY A 498 16.97 21.68 9.73
N GLU A 499 16.62 22.86 10.21
CA GLU A 499 17.40 23.63 11.17
C GLU A 499 16.66 23.72 12.51
N LYS A 500 17.45 23.93 13.56
CA LYS A 500 16.93 24.19 14.91
C LYS A 500 16.81 25.69 15.12
N VAL A 501 15.64 26.14 15.55
CA VAL A 501 15.32 27.53 15.81
C VAL A 501 14.94 27.70 17.28
N ASN A 502 15.65 28.56 18.00
CA ASN A 502 15.30 28.89 19.38
C ASN A 502 14.17 29.93 19.41
N LEU A 503 13.07 29.56 20.06
CA LEU A 503 11.87 30.39 20.11
C LEU A 503 12.00 31.50 21.17
N SER A 504 11.39 32.65 20.86
CA SER A 504 11.18 33.76 21.78
C SER A 504 9.76 33.65 22.35
N GLU A 505 9.55 34.15 23.57
CA GLU A 505 8.21 34.21 24.15
C GLU A 505 7.30 35.23 23.42
N GLU A 506 7.90 36.17 22.69
CA GLU A 506 7.20 37.12 21.82
C GLU A 506 7.16 36.64 20.36
N TRP A 507 6.17 37.10 19.60
CA TRP A 507 6.09 36.81 18.16
C TRP A 507 7.31 37.38 17.44
N LYS A 508 8.05 36.50 16.78
CA LYS A 508 9.23 36.84 16.00
C LYS A 508 9.17 36.15 14.64
N ASN A 509 9.61 36.85 13.59
CA ASN A 509 9.84 36.24 12.30
C ASN A 509 11.14 35.43 12.31
N TYR A 510 11.06 34.20 11.83
CA TYR A 510 12.17 33.29 11.65
C TYR A 510 12.32 32.96 10.16
N LYS A 511 13.57 32.76 9.74
CA LYS A 511 13.93 32.39 8.36
C LYS A 511 14.94 31.26 8.40
N VAL A 512 14.64 30.18 7.70
CA VAL A 512 15.48 28.99 7.60
C VAL A 512 15.78 28.75 6.13
N LYS A 513 17.06 28.83 5.75
CA LYS A 513 17.54 28.54 4.40
C LYS A 513 17.99 27.10 4.31
N ILE A 514 17.46 26.36 3.34
CA ILE A 514 17.74 24.93 3.15
C ILE A 514 18.14 24.72 1.71
N LYS A 515 19.40 24.35 1.50
CA LYS A 515 19.85 23.87 0.19
C LYS A 515 19.46 22.41 0.04
N LEU A 516 18.56 22.13 -0.89
CA LEU A 516 18.12 20.77 -1.16
C LEU A 516 19.22 20.04 -1.93
N PRO A 517 19.64 18.85 -1.49
CA PRO A 517 20.70 18.12 -2.20
C PRO A 517 20.19 17.63 -3.56
N ASP A 518 21.12 17.37 -4.49
CA ASP A 518 20.80 16.85 -5.84
C ASP A 518 20.06 15.50 -5.82
N PHE A 519 20.14 14.76 -4.70
CA PHE A 519 19.44 13.50 -4.48
C PHE A 519 18.07 13.67 -3.79
N ALA A 520 17.65 14.89 -3.47
CA ALA A 520 16.30 15.12 -2.94
C ALA A 520 15.25 14.60 -3.94
N PRO A 521 14.11 14.07 -3.47
CA PRO A 521 13.00 13.70 -4.36
C PRO A 521 12.39 14.95 -5.00
N ASP A 522 11.61 14.78 -6.06
CA ASP A 522 10.97 15.91 -6.78
C ASP A 522 9.90 16.63 -5.95
N TRP A 523 9.56 16.13 -4.74
CA TRP A 523 8.50 16.65 -3.89
C TRP A 523 8.93 16.64 -2.42
N VAL A 524 8.60 17.69 -1.67
CA VAL A 524 8.83 17.78 -0.22
C VAL A 524 7.65 18.42 0.51
N ALA A 525 7.56 18.22 1.82
CA ALA A 525 6.60 18.90 2.68
C ALA A 525 7.33 19.74 3.73
N VAL A 526 6.83 20.93 4.07
CA VAL A 526 7.32 21.68 5.23
C VAL A 526 7.00 20.90 6.49
N LYS A 527 7.97 20.80 7.39
CA LYS A 527 7.86 20.11 8.68
C LYS A 527 8.20 21.08 9.80
N PHE A 528 7.29 21.20 10.75
CA PHE A 528 7.56 21.76 12.07
C PHE A 528 7.57 20.64 13.10
N SER A 529 8.55 20.61 14.00
CA SER A 529 8.56 19.65 15.10
C SER A 529 9.03 20.30 16.39
N ALA A 530 8.22 20.18 17.44
CA ALA A 530 8.53 20.71 18.75
C ALA A 530 9.48 19.76 19.48
N ASN A 531 10.68 20.23 19.81
CA ASN A 531 11.67 19.50 20.60
C ASN A 531 11.93 20.28 21.89
N TRP A 532 11.33 19.82 22.98
CA TRP A 532 11.24 20.46 24.29
C TRP A 532 10.59 21.83 24.25
N SER A 533 9.59 21.99 23.38
CA SER A 533 8.97 23.27 23.11
C SER A 533 7.45 23.26 23.14
N GLU A 534 6.95 24.44 23.51
CA GLU A 534 5.61 24.90 23.24
C GLU A 534 5.75 26.01 22.21
N ALA A 535 5.08 25.89 21.07
CA ALA A 535 5.23 26.80 19.95
C ALA A 535 3.86 27.18 19.36
N TYR A 536 3.64 28.47 19.16
CA TYR A 536 2.61 29.01 18.28
C TYR A 536 3.30 29.42 16.99
N ILE A 537 2.79 28.98 15.85
CA ILE A 537 3.38 29.15 14.52
C ILE A 537 2.33 29.71 13.58
N ASP A 538 2.70 30.69 12.77
CA ASP A 538 1.79 31.39 11.87
C ASP A 538 2.54 31.97 10.66
N ASN A 539 1.80 32.34 9.61
CA ASN A 539 2.26 32.97 8.38
C ASN A 539 3.50 32.28 7.76
N VAL A 540 3.37 30.97 7.52
CA VAL A 540 4.43 30.15 6.93
C VAL A 540 4.52 30.35 5.42
N ILE A 541 5.72 30.64 4.95
CA ILE A 541 6.06 30.97 3.57
C ILE A 541 7.24 30.10 3.14
N VAL A 542 7.16 29.52 1.94
CA VAL A 542 8.27 28.81 1.30
C VAL A 542 8.49 29.40 -0.08
N CYS A 543 9.70 29.88 -0.34
CA CYS A 543 10.10 30.35 -1.67
C CYS A 543 11.45 29.73 -2.04
N GLU A 544 11.69 29.57 -3.34
CA GLU A 544 13.04 29.37 -3.88
C GLU A 544 13.83 30.68 -3.75
N GLY A 545 15.11 30.60 -3.40
CA GLY A 545 16.00 31.74 -3.22
C GLY A 545 15.89 32.41 -1.84
N GLU A 546 16.34 33.67 -1.78
CA GLU A 546 16.23 34.50 -0.57
C GLU A 546 14.84 35.15 -0.47
N ILE A 547 14.32 35.23 0.76
CA ILE A 547 13.13 36.02 1.09
C ILE A 547 13.61 37.28 1.82
N GLU A 548 13.57 38.46 1.20
CA GLU A 548 13.70 39.71 1.98
C GLU A 548 12.41 39.91 2.79
N ASN A 549 12.41 40.68 3.88
CA ASN A 549 11.32 40.70 4.87
C ASN A 549 9.93 40.97 4.26
N VAL A 550 9.13 39.90 4.08
CA VAL A 550 7.75 40.01 3.61
C VAL A 550 6.80 39.69 4.74
N ASP A 551 6.20 40.74 5.28
CA ASP A 551 4.91 40.61 5.96
C ASP A 551 3.84 40.52 4.90
N TYR A 552 2.94 39.54 4.95
CA TYR A 552 1.79 39.49 4.04
C TYR A 552 0.54 39.87 4.82
N PRO A 553 -0.06 41.05 4.58
CA PRO A 553 -1.38 41.33 5.14
C PRO A 553 -2.38 40.41 4.44
N PRO A 554 -3.32 39.78 5.17
CA PRO A 554 -4.35 38.98 4.54
C PRO A 554 -5.29 39.85 3.69
N ILE A 555 -5.74 39.35 2.53
CA ILE A 555 -6.79 39.99 1.74
C ILE A 555 -8.15 39.38 2.12
N GLU A 556 -8.89 40.07 2.97
CA GLU A 556 -10.24 39.62 3.32
C GLU A 556 -11.15 39.59 2.08
N ILE A 557 -11.60 38.40 1.65
CA ILE A 557 -12.59 38.25 0.58
C ILE A 557 -13.95 38.01 1.24
N PHE A 558 -14.78 39.04 1.24
CA PHE A 558 -16.14 38.95 1.73
C PHE A 558 -17.04 38.40 0.63
N TYR A 559 -17.76 37.31 0.93
CA TYR A 559 -18.95 36.92 0.17
C TYR A 559 -20.16 37.17 1.05
N GLU A 560 -21.17 37.84 0.49
CA GLU A 560 -22.45 38.07 1.16
C GLU A 560 -23.52 37.43 0.27
N GLU A 561 -24.13 36.35 0.75
CA GLU A 561 -25.29 35.77 0.10
C GLU A 561 -26.53 36.61 0.48
N GLU A 562 -27.31 37.07 -0.50
CA GLU A 562 -28.59 37.76 -0.29
C GLU A 562 -29.62 36.90 0.50
N SER A 563 -29.31 35.61 0.77
CA SER A 563 -30.25 34.58 1.20
C SER A 563 -30.34 34.35 2.73
N GLY A 564 -29.54 35.05 3.54
CA GLY A 564 -29.66 35.11 5.01
C GLY A 564 -29.21 33.86 5.78
N PHE A 565 -28.56 32.88 5.16
CA PHE A 565 -27.98 31.71 5.83
C PHE A 565 -26.50 31.54 5.43
N ILE A 566 -25.64 31.48 6.45
CA ILE A 566 -24.16 31.49 6.41
C ILE A 566 -23.55 32.90 6.27
N GLN A 567 -23.47 33.61 7.41
CA GLN A 567 -22.38 34.56 7.64
C GLN A 567 -21.14 33.76 8.04
N LYS A 568 -20.24 33.47 7.10
CA LYS A 568 -18.85 33.17 7.46
C LYS A 568 -17.95 34.11 6.68
N LYS A 569 -17.33 35.06 7.40
CA LYS A 569 -16.20 35.83 6.91
C LYS A 569 -15.07 34.84 6.61
N GLY A 570 -14.81 34.55 5.35
CA GLY A 570 -13.60 33.84 4.93
C GLY A 570 -12.52 34.86 4.65
N ILE A 571 -11.44 34.86 5.42
CA ILE A 571 -10.27 35.70 5.12
C ILE A 571 -9.38 34.90 4.15
N ILE A 572 -9.05 35.47 2.99
CA ILE A 572 -8.12 34.83 2.05
C ILE A 572 -6.77 35.54 2.20
N PRO A 573 -5.71 34.91 2.69
CA PRO A 573 -4.40 35.54 2.61
C PRO A 573 -3.96 35.56 1.13
N VAL A 574 -4.40 36.56 0.36
CA VAL A 574 -3.78 36.86 -0.92
C VAL A 574 -2.49 37.59 -0.58
N ILE A 575 -1.41 36.88 -0.85
CA ILE A 575 -0.04 37.27 -0.58
C ILE A 575 0.34 38.41 -1.54
N VAL A 576 0.23 39.65 -1.07
CA VAL A 576 0.69 40.83 -1.82
C VAL A 576 1.29 41.87 -0.89
N LYS A 577 2.59 41.79 -0.60
CA LYS A 577 3.35 42.93 -0.05
C LYS A 577 4.73 43.14 -0.66
N TYR A 578 5.15 42.38 -1.67
CA TYR A 578 6.49 42.58 -2.23
C TYR A 578 6.64 43.86 -3.09
N TYR A 579 5.60 44.70 -3.22
CA TYR A 579 5.79 45.99 -3.88
C TYR A 579 5.11 47.12 -3.11
N SER A 580 5.54 47.37 -1.88
CA SER A 580 5.20 48.61 -1.17
C SER A 580 5.66 49.88 -1.90
N GLU A 581 6.55 49.78 -2.90
CA GLU A 581 6.90 50.90 -3.79
C GLU A 581 6.06 50.94 -5.08
N THR A 582 5.40 49.86 -5.48
CA THR A 582 4.53 49.86 -6.66
C THR A 582 3.09 49.59 -6.26
N LYS A 583 2.38 50.68 -6.01
CA LYS A 583 0.99 50.73 -5.54
C LYS A 583 -0.05 50.07 -6.48
N ASN A 584 0.32 49.33 -7.53
CA ASN A 584 -0.60 48.83 -8.54
C ASN A 584 -0.38 47.33 -8.81
N PHE A 585 -1.40 46.50 -8.51
CA PHE A 585 -1.44 45.08 -8.85
C PHE A 585 -2.57 44.78 -9.81
N LEU A 586 -2.34 43.92 -10.79
CA LEU A 586 -3.42 43.38 -11.62
C LEU A 586 -3.77 41.98 -11.12
N ILE A 587 -4.97 41.82 -10.55
CA ILE A 587 -5.50 40.49 -10.24
C ILE A 587 -6.37 40.06 -11.41
N ARG A 588 -6.00 38.94 -12.03
CA ARG A 588 -6.88 38.17 -12.91
C ARG A 588 -7.53 37.08 -12.07
N TRP A 589 -8.79 36.80 -12.32
CA TRP A 589 -9.47 35.69 -11.69
C TRP A 589 -10.38 35.02 -12.68
N GLU A 590 -10.60 33.72 -12.47
CA GLU A 590 -11.55 32.92 -13.20
C GLU A 590 -12.31 32.03 -12.23
N ILE A 591 -13.62 31.93 -12.46
CA ILE A 591 -14.45 30.93 -11.83
C ILE A 591 -14.56 29.77 -12.78
N ILE A 592 -14.21 28.61 -12.25
CA ILE A 592 -14.22 27.35 -12.96
C ILE A 592 -15.33 26.51 -12.32
N ASP A 593 -16.24 25.99 -13.14
CA ASP A 593 -17.26 25.05 -12.66
C ASP A 593 -16.65 23.66 -12.39
N PRO A 594 -17.42 22.70 -11.84
CA PRO A 594 -16.92 21.34 -11.62
C PRO A 594 -16.46 20.63 -12.88
N TYR A 595 -16.87 21.09 -14.07
CA TYR A 595 -16.53 20.54 -15.38
C TYR A 595 -15.26 21.15 -15.98
N MET A 596 -14.56 21.99 -15.21
CA MET A 596 -13.38 22.73 -15.63
C MET A 596 -13.69 23.76 -16.74
N GLU A 597 -14.96 24.14 -16.91
CA GLU A 597 -15.36 25.20 -17.83
C GLU A 597 -15.29 26.56 -17.12
N LYS A 598 -14.73 27.56 -17.81
CA LYS A 598 -14.70 28.92 -17.30
C LYS A 598 -16.11 29.51 -17.34
N VAL A 599 -16.67 29.79 -16.18
CA VAL A 599 -18.03 30.34 -16.01
C VAL A 599 -18.00 31.86 -16.03
N ASP A 600 -16.98 32.42 -15.40
CA ASP A 600 -16.77 33.85 -15.31
C ASP A 600 -15.28 34.14 -15.23
N PHE A 601 -14.86 35.30 -15.68
CA PHE A 601 -13.49 35.76 -15.55
C PHE A 601 -13.46 37.27 -15.49
N GLY A 602 -12.53 37.79 -14.71
CA GLY A 602 -12.36 39.22 -14.58
C GLY A 602 -10.91 39.59 -14.38
N LYS A 603 -10.69 40.89 -14.47
CA LYS A 603 -9.45 41.50 -14.03
C LYS A 603 -9.77 42.80 -13.32
N PHE A 604 -9.08 43.07 -12.22
CA PHE A 604 -9.13 44.39 -11.60
C PHE A 604 -7.74 44.79 -11.13
N GLU A 605 -7.48 46.09 -11.25
CA GLU A 605 -6.25 46.70 -10.75
C GLU A 605 -6.50 47.16 -9.32
N ILE A 606 -5.73 46.69 -8.33
CA ILE A 606 -5.76 47.24 -6.96
C ILE A 606 -4.75 48.39 -6.92
N LYS A 607 -5.21 49.59 -6.55
CA LYS A 607 -4.37 50.78 -6.36
C LYS A 607 -4.29 51.15 -4.87
N GLY A 608 -3.11 51.00 -4.27
CA GLY A 608 -2.88 51.31 -2.85
C GLY A 608 -3.66 50.42 -1.89
N GLU A 609 -4.26 51.01 -0.84
CA GLU A 609 -5.06 50.32 0.19
C GLU A 609 -6.55 50.18 -0.19
N GLU A 610 -6.92 50.36 -1.46
CA GLU A 610 -8.31 50.24 -1.91
C GLU A 610 -8.86 48.82 -1.69
N LYS A 611 -9.99 48.72 -0.98
CA LYS A 611 -10.83 47.52 -0.98
C LYS A 611 -11.64 47.47 -2.27
N LYS A 612 -11.50 46.40 -3.06
CA LYS A 612 -12.34 46.14 -4.24
C LYS A 612 -13.24 44.95 -4.00
N TYR A 613 -14.51 45.13 -4.33
CA TYR A 613 -15.52 44.07 -4.29
C TYR A 613 -15.85 43.65 -5.72
N VAL A 614 -15.82 42.34 -5.96
CA VAL A 614 -16.27 41.76 -7.22
C VAL A 614 -17.61 41.10 -6.96
N LYS A 615 -18.67 41.65 -7.56
CA LYS A 615 -19.97 40.97 -7.58
C LYS A 615 -19.93 39.93 -8.69
N ILE A 616 -20.09 38.66 -8.31
CA ILE A 616 -20.08 37.54 -9.24
C ILE A 616 -21.47 36.91 -9.22
N ASN A 617 -22.13 36.88 -10.38
CA ASN A 617 -23.44 36.26 -10.52
C ASN A 617 -23.25 34.85 -11.09
N ILE A 618 -23.20 33.86 -10.20
CA ILE A 618 -23.09 32.44 -10.57
C ILE A 618 -24.29 31.68 -10.01
N SER A 619 -24.70 30.63 -10.72
CA SER A 619 -25.80 29.75 -10.32
C SER A 619 -25.44 28.89 -9.11
N ASP A 620 -26.41 28.14 -8.59
CA ASP A 620 -26.15 27.13 -7.55
C ASP A 620 -25.15 26.07 -8.06
N GLY A 621 -24.10 25.79 -7.29
CA GLY A 621 -23.03 24.87 -7.71
C GLY A 621 -21.84 24.84 -6.74
N ILE A 622 -20.87 23.97 -7.04
CA ILE A 622 -19.54 24.02 -6.44
C ILE A 622 -18.61 24.66 -7.45
N TYR A 623 -17.86 25.65 -7.04
CA TYR A 623 -17.00 26.40 -7.93
C TYR A 623 -15.58 26.44 -7.39
N LEU A 624 -14.63 26.46 -8.32
CA LEU A 624 -13.24 26.73 -8.05
C LEU A 624 -12.96 28.17 -8.48
N PHE A 625 -12.68 29.04 -7.52
CA PHE A 625 -12.16 30.36 -7.82
C PHE A 625 -10.65 30.26 -7.96
N LYS A 626 -10.14 30.51 -9.16
CA LYS A 626 -8.71 30.67 -9.41
C LYS A 626 -8.40 32.15 -9.52
N TYR A 627 -7.30 32.59 -8.94
CA TYR A 627 -6.76 33.91 -9.18
C TYR A 627 -5.27 33.86 -9.52
N GLU A 628 -4.84 34.86 -10.27
CA GLU A 628 -3.46 35.13 -10.67
C GLU A 628 -3.18 36.60 -10.37
N VAL A 629 -2.15 36.88 -9.60
CA VAL A 629 -1.71 38.24 -9.27
C VAL A 629 -0.52 38.59 -10.15
N TYR A 630 -0.56 39.78 -10.75
CA TYR A 630 0.53 40.34 -11.54
C TYR A 630 0.94 41.71 -10.99
N ASP A 631 2.21 42.06 -11.13
CA ASP A 631 2.72 43.39 -10.82
C ASP A 631 2.34 44.43 -11.91
N LYS A 632 2.74 45.70 -11.71
CA LYS A 632 2.50 46.79 -12.68
C LYS A 632 3.14 46.56 -14.06
N ASN A 633 4.14 45.69 -14.15
CA ASN A 633 4.85 45.33 -15.37
C ASN A 633 4.32 44.03 -16.00
N LEU A 634 3.20 43.50 -15.48
CA LEU A 634 2.60 42.22 -15.88
C LEU A 634 3.48 41.00 -15.59
N ASN A 635 4.42 41.09 -14.65
CA ASN A 635 5.11 39.91 -14.14
C ASN A 635 4.18 39.15 -13.20
N PHE A 636 4.08 37.84 -13.39
CA PHE A 636 3.35 36.94 -12.50
C PHE A 636 3.96 36.96 -11.07
N VAL A 637 3.11 37.15 -10.06
CA VAL A 637 3.49 37.29 -8.63
C VAL A 637 2.99 36.10 -7.81
N SER A 638 1.76 35.63 -8.01
CA SER A 638 1.22 34.47 -7.30
C SER A 638 -0.04 33.96 -7.99
N ASN A 639 -0.42 32.73 -7.70
CA ASN A 639 -1.77 32.24 -7.97
C ASN A 639 -2.33 31.55 -6.73
N GLY A 640 -3.63 31.28 -6.76
CA GLY A 640 -4.26 30.46 -5.75
C GLY A 640 -5.60 29.95 -6.24
N TYR A 641 -6.09 28.94 -5.53
CA TYR A 641 -7.38 28.33 -5.76
C TYR A 641 -8.12 28.25 -4.44
N PHE A 642 -9.42 28.55 -4.44
CA PHE A 642 -10.29 28.16 -3.35
C PHE A 642 -11.60 27.61 -3.87
N ARG A 643 -12.11 26.60 -3.16
CA ARG A 643 -13.41 26.02 -3.43
C ARG A 643 -14.46 26.72 -2.61
N PHE A 644 -15.60 26.98 -3.23
CA PHE A 644 -16.77 27.49 -2.53
C PHE A 644 -18.03 26.87 -3.13
N VAL A 645 -19.09 26.83 -2.34
CA VAL A 645 -20.39 26.30 -2.74
C VAL A 645 -21.36 27.47 -2.77
N VAL A 646 -22.01 27.69 -3.91
CA VAL A 646 -23.07 28.68 -4.07
C VAL A 646 -24.41 27.96 -4.11
N GLY A 647 -25.39 28.53 -3.44
CA GLY A 647 -26.76 28.05 -3.51
C GLY A 647 -27.20 27.27 -2.28
N LYS A 648 -28.50 27.28 -2.04
CA LYS A 648 -29.09 26.50 -0.96
C LYS A 648 -28.95 25.02 -1.35
N PRO A 649 -28.45 24.13 -0.47
CA PRO A 649 -28.62 22.72 -0.69
C PRO A 649 -30.11 22.48 -0.95
N LEU A 650 -30.42 21.77 -2.04
CA LEU A 650 -31.80 21.43 -2.37
C LEU A 650 -32.41 20.89 -1.08
N LYS A 651 -33.51 21.50 -0.61
CA LYS A 651 -34.16 21.01 0.60
C LYS A 651 -34.59 19.58 0.31
N LEU A 652 -33.97 18.61 1.00
CA LEU A 652 -34.42 17.22 0.96
C LEU A 652 -35.91 17.23 1.32
N LYS A 653 -36.76 16.84 0.37
CA LYS A 653 -38.04 16.24 0.77
C LYS A 653 -37.67 14.99 1.56
N GLU A 654 -38.52 14.60 2.52
CA GLU A 654 -38.28 13.44 3.37
C GLU A 654 -38.02 12.19 2.51
N ILE A 655 -36.74 11.82 2.35
CA ILE A 655 -36.33 10.60 1.65
C ILE A 655 -36.53 9.46 2.63
N LYS A 656 -37.40 8.52 2.28
CA LYS A 656 -37.70 7.34 3.08
C LYS A 656 -36.64 6.25 2.91
N ASN A 657 -35.93 6.25 1.77
CA ASN A 657 -34.98 5.19 1.41
C ASN A 657 -33.51 5.58 1.68
N LYS A 658 -33.22 6.19 2.84
CA LYS A 658 -31.83 6.56 3.20
C LYS A 658 -30.93 5.35 3.46
N ASP A 659 -31.53 4.20 3.76
CA ASP A 659 -30.84 2.94 4.08
C ASP A 659 -29.82 2.52 3.02
N PHE A 660 -30.07 2.89 1.75
CA PHE A 660 -29.22 2.47 0.63
C PHE A 660 -27.80 3.03 0.72
N VAL A 661 -27.65 4.28 1.17
CA VAL A 661 -26.35 4.96 1.17
C VAL A 661 -25.70 4.85 2.54
N ALA A 662 -24.64 4.05 2.60
CA ALA A 662 -23.82 3.89 3.79
C ALA A 662 -22.46 4.61 3.66
N ALA A 663 -21.91 5.03 4.79
CA ALA A 663 -20.55 5.54 4.89
C ALA A 663 -19.85 5.08 6.19
N THR A 664 -18.53 4.89 6.14
CA THR A 664 -17.74 4.54 7.33
C THR A 664 -17.31 5.81 8.10
N PRO A 665 -17.84 6.11 9.32
CA PRO A 665 -17.41 7.22 10.19
C PRO A 665 -15.88 7.34 10.28
N PRO A 666 -15.26 8.53 10.39
CA PRO A 666 -13.84 8.57 10.71
C PRO A 666 -13.66 7.93 12.09
N TYR A 667 -12.75 6.98 12.18
CA TYR A 667 -12.53 6.16 13.38
C TYR A 667 -12.04 6.95 14.61
N LYS A 668 -11.75 8.24 14.48
CA LYS A 668 -11.36 9.06 15.63
C LYS A 668 -12.61 9.34 16.45
N HIS A 669 -12.60 8.88 17.70
CA HIS A 669 -13.54 9.33 18.72
C HIS A 669 -13.58 10.85 18.71
N TYR A 670 -14.73 11.41 18.36
CA TYR A 670 -14.93 12.83 18.56
C TYR A 670 -15.04 13.03 20.07
N SER A 671 -13.98 13.60 20.66
CA SER A 671 -14.03 13.99 22.07
C SER A 671 -15.15 15.02 22.33
N ASP A 672 -15.62 15.71 21.28
CA ASP A 672 -16.74 16.64 21.33
C ASP A 672 -17.97 16.08 20.60
N LEU A 673 -19.02 15.74 21.38
CA LEU A 673 -20.30 15.28 20.85
C LEU A 673 -20.99 16.30 19.94
N ASN A 674 -20.73 17.60 20.10
CA ASN A 674 -21.31 18.62 19.22
C ASN A 674 -20.67 18.59 17.82
N GLU A 675 -19.37 18.32 17.73
CA GLU A 675 -18.70 18.14 16.44
C GLU A 675 -19.25 16.89 15.73
N TYR A 676 -19.40 15.79 16.48
CA TYR A 676 -20.03 14.57 15.96
C TYR A 676 -21.47 14.83 15.50
N GLU A 677 -22.28 15.52 16.30
CA GLU A 677 -23.65 15.86 15.94
C GLU A 677 -23.72 16.70 14.66
N ASN A 678 -22.85 17.71 14.55
CA ASN A 678 -22.77 18.54 13.35
C ASN A 678 -22.36 17.72 12.12
N MET A 679 -21.47 16.73 12.28
CA MET A 679 -21.13 15.80 11.21
C MET A 679 -22.31 14.94 10.80
N VAL A 680 -22.98 14.29 11.74
CA VAL A 680 -24.15 13.44 11.49
C VAL A 680 -25.26 14.22 10.82
N LYS A 681 -25.56 15.43 11.31
CA LYS A 681 -26.54 16.34 10.70
C LYS A 681 -26.20 16.65 9.24
N LYS A 682 -24.93 16.97 8.95
CA LYS A 682 -24.47 17.24 7.58
C LYS A 682 -24.60 15.99 6.71
N LEU A 683 -24.09 14.83 7.16
CA LEU A 683 -24.14 13.56 6.43
C LEU A 683 -25.57 13.13 6.10
N SER A 684 -26.48 13.18 7.09
CA SER A 684 -27.90 12.91 6.89
C SER A 684 -28.53 13.90 5.90
N SER A 685 -28.12 15.17 5.92
CA SER A 685 -28.58 16.18 4.94
C SER A 685 -28.05 15.95 3.51
N TYR A 686 -27.02 15.12 3.35
CA TYR A 686 -26.53 14.67 2.05
C TYR A 686 -27.16 13.34 1.60
N GLY A 687 -28.04 12.76 2.42
CA GLY A 687 -28.76 11.53 2.09
C GLY A 687 -28.08 10.24 2.55
N ILE A 688 -27.01 10.34 3.34
CA ILE A 688 -26.37 9.17 3.96
C ILE A 688 -27.25 8.71 5.11
N GLY A 689 -27.69 7.45 5.06
CA GLY A 689 -28.63 6.89 6.02
C GLY A 689 -28.09 5.79 6.89
N THR A 690 -26.87 5.31 6.64
CA THR A 690 -26.28 4.22 7.42
C THR A 690 -24.80 4.50 7.70
N PHE A 691 -24.37 4.29 8.94
CA PHE A 691 -22.95 4.23 9.30
C PHE A 691 -22.46 2.81 9.38
N HIS A 692 -21.30 2.54 8.79
CA HIS A 692 -20.65 1.25 8.83
C HIS A 692 -19.41 1.28 9.74
N ILE A 693 -19.38 0.48 10.80
CA ILE A 693 -18.19 0.27 11.63
C ILE A 693 -17.73 -1.16 11.69
N TYR A 694 -16.44 -1.31 11.94
CA TYR A 694 -15.75 -2.58 12.10
C TYR A 694 -15.35 -2.73 13.55
N ALA A 695 -15.68 -3.88 14.12
CA ALA A 695 -15.41 -4.17 15.52
C ALA A 695 -14.80 -5.57 15.65
N GLY A 696 -13.49 -5.63 15.91
CA GLY A 696 -12.85 -6.84 16.46
C GLY A 696 -13.20 -7.03 17.93
N LEU A 697 -12.83 -8.15 18.55
CA LEU A 697 -13.30 -8.49 19.90
C LEU A 697 -12.95 -7.43 20.96
N GLU A 698 -11.73 -6.91 20.92
CA GLU A 698 -11.32 -5.85 21.85
C GLU A 698 -12.13 -4.57 21.62
N ARG A 699 -12.40 -4.21 20.35
CA ARG A 699 -13.23 -3.04 20.05
C ARG A 699 -14.69 -3.24 20.46
N ILE A 700 -15.21 -4.47 20.38
CA ILE A 700 -16.56 -4.78 20.88
C ILE A 700 -16.64 -4.51 22.39
N LYS A 701 -15.65 -4.98 23.17
CA LYS A 701 -15.58 -4.70 24.62
C LYS A 701 -15.51 -3.21 24.92
N GLU A 702 -14.64 -2.49 24.20
CA GLU A 702 -14.54 -1.03 24.34
C GLU A 702 -15.90 -0.36 24.05
N LEU A 703 -16.58 -0.73 22.97
CA LEU A 703 -17.89 -0.17 22.62
C LEU A 703 -18.97 -0.51 23.65
N ILE A 704 -18.90 -1.68 24.30
CA ILE A 704 -19.78 -2.04 25.41
C ILE A 704 -19.52 -1.11 26.60
N GLU A 705 -18.28 -0.73 26.88
CA GLU A 705 -17.94 0.11 28.04
C GLU A 705 -18.02 1.62 27.75
N GLU A 706 -17.97 2.02 26.47
CA GLU A 706 -17.87 3.41 26.04
C GLU A 706 -19.22 4.15 26.12
N GLU A 707 -19.38 5.02 27.13
CA GLU A 707 -20.56 5.90 27.28
C GLU A 707 -20.81 6.76 26.02
N ASN A 708 -19.74 7.19 25.34
CA ASN A 708 -19.85 7.98 24.12
C ASN A 708 -20.51 7.22 22.97
N PHE A 709 -20.42 5.88 22.91
CA PHE A 709 -21.07 5.14 21.83
C PHE A 709 -22.60 5.19 21.93
N GLU A 710 -23.17 5.14 23.14
CA GLU A 710 -24.60 5.36 23.35
C GLU A 710 -25.03 6.77 22.92
N ASN A 711 -24.19 7.77 23.17
CA ASN A 711 -24.40 9.14 22.71
C ASN A 711 -24.33 9.24 21.18
N TYR A 712 -23.38 8.55 20.54
CA TYR A 712 -23.27 8.50 19.09
C TYR A 712 -24.51 7.85 18.45
N LEU A 713 -24.98 6.72 18.98
CA LEU A 713 -26.22 6.06 18.55
C LEU A 713 -27.41 7.02 18.67
N SER A 714 -27.54 7.71 19.80
CA SER A 714 -28.65 8.64 20.07
C SER A 714 -28.64 9.83 19.09
N ILE A 715 -27.45 10.34 18.79
CA ILE A 715 -27.26 11.39 17.79
C ILE A 715 -27.65 10.89 16.40
N THR A 716 -27.21 9.71 15.97
CA THR A 716 -27.59 9.17 14.66
C THR A 716 -29.08 8.90 14.53
N GLU A 717 -29.73 8.37 15.57
CA GLU A 717 -31.17 8.13 15.62
C GLU A 717 -31.97 9.43 15.48
N LYS A 718 -31.53 10.51 16.15
CA LYS A 718 -32.12 11.85 16.02
C LYS A 718 -32.17 12.34 14.57
N TYR A 719 -31.22 11.92 13.73
CA TYR A 719 -31.16 12.29 12.31
C TYR A 719 -31.63 11.17 11.35
N GLY A 720 -32.25 10.12 11.89
CA GLY A 720 -32.80 9.00 11.13
C GLY A 720 -31.73 8.19 10.39
N MET A 721 -30.55 8.04 10.99
CA MET A 721 -29.46 7.22 10.46
C MET A 721 -29.38 5.89 11.21
N ASN A 722 -29.00 4.83 10.50
CA ASN A 722 -28.84 3.48 11.03
C ASN A 722 -27.36 3.12 11.22
N TRP A 723 -27.11 1.98 11.84
CA TRP A 723 -25.79 1.37 11.94
C TRP A 723 -25.73 -0.01 11.29
N LEU A 724 -24.58 -0.24 10.65
CA LEU A 724 -24.09 -1.52 10.19
C LEU A 724 -22.80 -1.82 10.96
N VAL A 725 -22.78 -2.93 11.68
CA VAL A 725 -21.62 -3.38 12.46
C VAL A 725 -21.09 -4.66 11.86
N THR A 726 -19.84 -4.62 11.39
CA THR A 726 -19.10 -5.78 10.91
C THR A 726 -18.20 -6.30 12.01
N PHE A 727 -18.49 -7.51 12.48
CA PHE A 727 -17.63 -8.15 13.47
C PHE A 727 -16.41 -8.75 12.76
N SER A 728 -15.21 -8.28 13.08
CA SER A 728 -13.99 -8.60 12.33
C SER A 728 -12.86 -9.04 13.26
N ASP A 729 -12.76 -10.34 13.52
CA ASP A 729 -11.66 -10.92 14.29
C ASP A 729 -11.31 -12.34 13.77
N LYS A 730 -10.12 -12.83 14.11
CA LYS A 730 -9.74 -14.22 13.87
C LYS A 730 -10.36 -15.11 14.94
N VAL A 731 -11.44 -15.78 14.56
CA VAL A 731 -12.15 -16.72 15.43
C VAL A 731 -11.76 -18.15 15.10
N ASN A 732 -11.49 -18.96 16.12
CA ASN A 732 -11.18 -20.38 16.04
C ASN A 732 -11.80 -21.12 17.25
N ASP A 733 -11.58 -22.42 17.34
CA ASP A 733 -12.19 -23.27 18.38
C ASP A 733 -11.80 -22.87 19.81
N SER A 734 -10.64 -22.23 20.00
CA SER A 734 -10.15 -21.81 21.32
C SER A 734 -10.81 -20.52 21.84
N ASN A 735 -11.34 -19.66 20.96
CA ASN A 735 -11.90 -18.36 21.35
C ASN A 735 -13.37 -18.14 20.93
N ILE A 736 -14.01 -19.14 20.33
CA ILE A 736 -15.40 -19.04 19.85
C ILE A 736 -16.42 -18.77 20.97
N GLU A 737 -16.20 -19.27 22.19
CA GLU A 737 -17.10 -18.98 23.32
C GLU A 737 -16.95 -17.53 23.81
N ILE A 738 -15.72 -17.01 23.85
CA ILE A 738 -15.44 -15.60 24.14
C ILE A 738 -16.10 -14.72 23.07
N TRP A 739 -16.02 -15.14 21.80
CA TRP A 739 -16.69 -14.47 20.69
C TRP A 739 -18.20 -14.39 20.89
N LYS A 740 -18.85 -15.51 21.20
CA LYS A 740 -20.29 -15.57 21.45
C LYS A 740 -20.70 -14.73 22.66
N GLU A 741 -19.93 -14.75 23.74
CA GLU A 741 -20.21 -13.96 24.95
C GLU A 741 -20.20 -12.46 24.65
N ASN A 742 -19.11 -11.96 24.04
CA ASN A 742 -18.97 -10.53 23.71
C ASN A 742 -20.04 -10.07 22.70
N ILE A 743 -20.33 -10.86 21.66
CA ILE A 743 -21.41 -10.51 20.72
C ILE A 743 -22.77 -10.55 21.40
N SER A 744 -23.02 -11.53 22.27
CA SER A 744 -24.29 -11.59 23.02
C SER A 744 -24.49 -10.33 23.85
N GLU A 745 -23.45 -9.91 24.56
CA GLU A 745 -23.50 -8.71 25.41
C GLU A 745 -23.70 -7.45 24.58
N PHE A 746 -22.93 -7.30 23.49
CA PHE A 746 -23.05 -6.18 22.57
C PHE A 746 -24.47 -6.06 21.98
N VAL A 747 -25.00 -7.16 21.43
CA VAL A 747 -26.33 -7.18 20.81
C VAL A 747 -27.43 -6.96 21.85
N LYS A 748 -27.28 -7.50 23.07
CA LYS A 748 -28.23 -7.26 24.17
C LYS A 748 -28.26 -5.78 24.55
N LYS A 749 -27.09 -5.16 24.67
CA LYS A 749 -26.96 -3.75 25.06
C LYS A 749 -27.56 -2.81 24.02
N PHE A 750 -27.28 -3.04 22.74
CA PHE A 750 -27.69 -2.15 21.64
C PHE A 750 -28.89 -2.65 20.84
N LYS A 751 -29.68 -3.57 21.42
CA LYS A 751 -30.86 -4.18 20.79
C LYS A 751 -31.81 -3.13 20.22
N GLY A 752 -32.19 -3.29 18.95
CA GLY A 752 -33.12 -2.40 18.25
C GLY A 752 -32.52 -1.07 17.79
N ARG A 753 -31.26 -0.76 18.14
CA ARG A 753 -30.55 0.46 17.74
C ARG A 753 -29.61 0.23 16.56
N ILE A 754 -29.11 -1.00 16.41
CA ILE A 754 -28.27 -1.42 15.28
C ILE A 754 -29.13 -2.22 14.31
N LYS A 755 -29.16 -1.78 13.05
CA LYS A 755 -30.05 -2.35 12.04
C LYS A 755 -29.41 -3.52 11.30
N TYR A 756 -28.11 -3.47 11.03
CA TYR A 756 -27.39 -4.47 10.26
C TYR A 756 -26.19 -5.02 11.03
N TYR A 757 -26.03 -6.35 11.00
CA TYR A 757 -24.87 -7.05 11.51
C TYR A 757 -24.26 -7.89 10.40
N GLU A 758 -23.00 -7.62 10.07
CA GLU A 758 -22.23 -8.44 9.13
C GLU A 758 -21.28 -9.36 9.90
N ILE A 759 -21.32 -10.65 9.54
CA ILE A 759 -20.54 -11.69 10.22
C ILE A 759 -19.25 -11.93 9.45
N MET A 760 -18.13 -11.53 10.07
CA MET A 760 -16.76 -11.51 9.52
C MET A 760 -16.57 -10.48 8.40
N ASN A 761 -15.44 -9.77 8.46
CA ASN A 761 -14.97 -8.98 7.33
C ASN A 761 -14.01 -9.80 6.48
N GLU A 762 -14.24 -9.91 5.17
CA GLU A 762 -13.30 -10.54 4.22
C GLU A 762 -12.76 -11.92 4.65
N PRO A 763 -13.61 -12.84 5.14
CA PRO A 763 -13.18 -14.12 5.70
C PRO A 763 -12.34 -14.94 4.71
N ASN A 764 -12.58 -14.80 3.41
CA ASN A 764 -11.82 -15.48 2.36
C ASN A 764 -10.32 -15.12 2.29
N THR A 765 -9.87 -14.13 3.07
CA THR A 765 -8.46 -13.75 3.16
C THR A 765 -7.71 -14.47 4.28
N PHE A 766 -8.41 -15.09 5.25
CA PHE A 766 -7.76 -15.71 6.41
C PHE A 766 -8.41 -16.99 6.96
N MET A 767 -9.55 -17.42 6.45
CA MET A 767 -10.21 -18.68 6.82
C MET A 767 -10.77 -19.42 5.60
N ASN A 768 -10.99 -20.72 5.77
CA ASN A 768 -11.70 -21.53 4.78
C ASN A 768 -13.23 -21.44 4.97
N GLY A 769 -13.99 -21.98 4.02
CA GLY A 769 -15.44 -21.86 4.01
C GLY A 769 -16.14 -22.67 5.09
N ASP A 770 -15.58 -23.81 5.54
CA ASP A 770 -16.16 -24.60 6.63
C ASP A 770 -15.97 -23.89 7.98
N GLU A 771 -14.82 -23.26 8.20
CA GLU A 771 -14.56 -22.40 9.37
C GLU A 771 -15.54 -21.22 9.39
N TYR A 772 -15.73 -20.54 8.26
CA TYR A 772 -16.70 -19.45 8.15
C TYR A 772 -18.13 -19.90 8.47
N VAL A 773 -18.59 -21.00 7.86
CA VAL A 773 -19.95 -21.52 8.07
C VAL A 773 -20.16 -21.91 9.55
N LYS A 774 -19.15 -22.49 10.21
CA LYS A 774 -19.20 -22.79 11.65
C LYS A 774 -19.41 -21.52 12.48
N ILE A 775 -18.64 -20.47 12.23
CA ILE A 775 -18.76 -19.18 12.94
C ILE A 775 -20.13 -18.54 12.65
N PHE A 776 -20.56 -18.58 11.38
CA PHE A 776 -21.85 -18.04 10.95
C PHE A 776 -23.01 -18.68 11.70
N PHE A 777 -23.07 -20.02 11.76
CA PHE A 777 -24.15 -20.74 12.45
C PHE A 777 -24.16 -20.55 13.96
N GLN A 778 -23.04 -20.13 14.56
CA GLN A 778 -22.98 -19.81 15.98
C GLN A 778 -23.33 -18.34 16.28
N THR A 779 -23.14 -17.46 15.30
CA THR A 779 -23.29 -16.01 15.47
C THR A 779 -24.66 -15.52 15.00
N ALA A 780 -25.13 -15.91 13.82
CA ALA A 780 -26.40 -15.41 13.26
C ALA A 780 -27.63 -15.75 14.12
N PRO A 781 -27.84 -17.01 14.57
CA PRO A 781 -28.99 -17.33 15.41
C PRO A 781 -28.92 -16.64 16.77
N LEU A 782 -27.72 -16.46 17.31
CA LEU A 782 -27.51 -15.74 18.56
C LEU A 782 -28.01 -14.30 18.46
N ILE A 783 -27.58 -13.57 17.41
CA ILE A 783 -28.02 -12.20 17.15
C ILE A 783 -29.55 -12.17 16.97
N LYS A 784 -30.12 -13.03 16.11
CA LYS A 784 -31.56 -13.07 15.85
C LYS A 784 -32.41 -13.41 17.07
N ASN A 785 -31.92 -14.26 17.98
CA ASN A 785 -32.62 -14.59 19.22
C ASN A 785 -32.67 -13.39 20.18
N ILE A 786 -31.61 -12.59 20.20
CA ILE A 786 -31.52 -11.39 21.05
C ILE A 786 -32.31 -10.24 20.41
N ASP A 787 -32.07 -9.97 19.13
CA ASP A 787 -32.70 -8.92 18.33
C ASP A 787 -33.30 -9.48 17.02
N PRO A 788 -34.57 -9.95 17.06
CA PRO A 788 -35.25 -10.51 15.90
C PRO A 788 -35.44 -9.54 14.73
N ASN A 789 -35.41 -8.23 14.99
CA ASN A 789 -35.64 -7.19 13.99
C ASN A 789 -34.36 -6.77 13.25
N SER A 790 -33.19 -7.18 13.74
CA SER A 790 -31.92 -6.90 13.09
C SER A 790 -31.78 -7.64 11.76
N HIS A 791 -30.94 -7.15 10.85
CA HIS A 791 -30.64 -7.80 9.58
C HIS A 791 -29.24 -8.44 9.61
N ILE A 792 -29.15 -9.71 9.20
CA ILE A 792 -27.90 -10.46 9.13
C ILE A 792 -27.34 -10.39 7.71
N ILE A 793 -26.08 -9.99 7.59
CA ILE A 793 -25.32 -9.95 6.35
C ILE A 793 -24.25 -11.05 6.38
N ALA A 794 -24.22 -11.88 5.33
CA ALA A 794 -23.27 -12.96 5.13
C ALA A 794 -22.36 -12.69 3.93
N GLY A 795 -21.25 -13.42 3.82
CA GLY A 795 -20.34 -13.36 2.68
C GLY A 795 -19.13 -12.47 2.93
N SER A 796 -19.33 -11.13 2.93
CA SER A 796 -18.27 -10.12 3.01
C SER A 796 -17.05 -10.47 2.11
N ILE A 797 -17.30 -11.02 0.92
CA ILE A 797 -16.24 -11.65 0.10
C ILE A 797 -15.46 -10.60 -0.69
N VAL A 798 -14.14 -10.49 -0.48
CA VAL A 798 -13.30 -9.61 -1.31
C VAL A 798 -12.76 -10.32 -2.55
N ASN A 799 -13.16 -9.84 -3.73
CA ASN A 799 -12.65 -10.23 -5.06
C ASN A 799 -12.38 -11.75 -5.29
N ALA A 800 -13.15 -12.63 -4.64
CA ALA A 800 -12.92 -14.07 -4.58
C ALA A 800 -14.18 -14.89 -4.90
N PHE A 801 -14.89 -14.49 -5.95
CA PHE A 801 -16.13 -15.14 -6.38
C PHE A 801 -15.92 -16.62 -6.74
N ARG A 802 -16.92 -17.45 -6.43
CA ARG A 802 -16.93 -18.89 -6.70
C ARG A 802 -15.76 -19.68 -6.09
N LYS A 803 -15.08 -19.11 -5.11
CA LYS A 803 -14.11 -19.80 -4.26
C LYS A 803 -14.78 -20.37 -3.01
N ASP A 804 -13.99 -21.02 -2.18
CA ASP A 804 -14.44 -21.82 -1.05
C ASP A 804 -15.45 -21.10 -0.12
N VAL A 805 -15.06 -19.99 0.52
CA VAL A 805 -15.97 -19.24 1.41
C VAL A 805 -17.23 -18.75 0.69
N TYR A 806 -17.10 -18.27 -0.55
CA TYR A 806 -18.23 -17.83 -1.36
C TYR A 806 -19.23 -18.99 -1.60
N ASN A 807 -18.75 -20.13 -2.09
CA ASN A 807 -19.60 -21.29 -2.40
C ASN A 807 -20.23 -21.86 -1.12
N LYS A 808 -19.48 -21.91 -0.02
CA LYS A 808 -19.97 -22.39 1.27
C LYS A 808 -21.03 -21.46 1.86
N THR A 809 -20.87 -20.15 1.72
CA THR A 809 -21.90 -19.17 2.10
C THR A 809 -23.18 -19.35 1.28
N LEU A 810 -23.07 -19.54 -0.04
CA LEU A 810 -24.25 -19.80 -0.89
C LEU A 810 -24.95 -21.12 -0.58
N SER A 811 -24.20 -22.12 -0.08
CA SER A 811 -24.77 -23.41 0.32
C SER A 811 -25.53 -23.38 1.66
N LEU A 812 -25.51 -22.25 2.39
CA LEU A 812 -26.30 -22.09 3.60
C LEU A 812 -27.80 -22.24 3.27
N PRO A 813 -28.63 -22.72 4.22
CA PRO A 813 -30.07 -22.83 4.00
C PRO A 813 -30.68 -21.51 3.54
N PRO A 814 -31.66 -21.52 2.61
CA PRO A 814 -32.45 -20.33 2.31
C PRO A 814 -32.95 -19.67 3.61
N SER A 815 -32.94 -18.34 3.68
CA SER A 815 -33.33 -17.53 4.87
C SER A 815 -32.33 -17.51 6.04
N SER A 816 -31.19 -18.20 5.95
CA SER A 816 -30.13 -18.12 6.96
C SER A 816 -29.55 -16.71 7.16
N PHE A 817 -29.60 -15.87 6.12
CA PHE A 817 -29.24 -14.45 6.16
C PHE A 817 -30.28 -13.58 5.43
N ASP A 818 -30.27 -12.29 5.77
CA ASP A 818 -31.11 -11.27 5.13
C ASP A 818 -30.44 -10.68 3.90
N TRP A 819 -29.11 -10.54 3.90
CA TRP A 819 -28.31 -10.00 2.81
C TRP A 819 -27.01 -10.78 2.58
N PHE A 820 -26.57 -10.82 1.33
CA PHE A 820 -25.26 -11.29 0.93
C PHE A 820 -24.39 -10.10 0.51
N SER A 821 -23.18 -10.03 1.03
CA SER A 821 -22.21 -8.98 0.74
C SER A 821 -20.94 -9.52 0.08
N PHE A 822 -20.34 -8.64 -0.72
CA PHE A 822 -19.04 -8.82 -1.33
C PHE A 822 -18.42 -7.45 -1.59
N HIS A 823 -17.09 -7.40 -1.66
CA HIS A 823 -16.29 -6.19 -1.83
C HIS A 823 -15.59 -6.24 -3.19
N PRO A 824 -16.22 -5.68 -4.24
CA PRO A 824 -15.73 -5.78 -5.61
C PRO A 824 -14.70 -4.71 -5.95
N TYR A 825 -13.70 -4.49 -5.09
CA TYR A 825 -12.70 -3.43 -5.28
C TYR A 825 -12.10 -3.45 -6.68
N ARG A 826 -12.13 -2.30 -7.37
CA ARG A 826 -11.68 -2.12 -8.76
C ARG A 826 -10.30 -1.49 -8.89
N PHE A 827 -9.31 -2.14 -8.26
CA PHE A 827 -7.93 -1.65 -8.24
C PHE A 827 -7.35 -1.41 -9.66
N GLY A 828 -7.07 -0.14 -9.97
CA GLY A 828 -6.46 0.34 -11.20
C GLY A 828 -7.43 0.56 -12.37
N ILE A 829 -8.75 0.40 -12.18
CA ILE A 829 -9.74 0.41 -13.27
C ILE A 829 -10.62 1.66 -13.19
N MET A 830 -10.53 2.54 -14.20
CA MET A 830 -11.24 3.84 -14.25
C MET A 830 -12.69 3.76 -14.69
N ASN A 831 -13.04 2.65 -15.29
CA ASN A 831 -14.33 2.43 -15.89
C ASN A 831 -14.90 1.16 -15.27
N PRO A 832 -15.83 1.29 -14.31
CA PRO A 832 -16.33 0.15 -13.56
C PRO A 832 -17.11 -0.86 -14.42
N GLU A 833 -17.44 -0.52 -15.66
CA GLU A 833 -18.24 -1.31 -16.59
C GLU A 833 -17.44 -2.07 -17.67
N ILE A 834 -16.09 -1.99 -17.68
CA ILE A 834 -15.23 -2.80 -18.57
C ILE A 834 -15.25 -4.29 -18.18
N GLN A 835 -15.23 -5.18 -19.18
CA GLN A 835 -15.25 -6.66 -19.09
C GLN A 835 -14.50 -7.24 -17.87
N GLY A 836 -15.13 -8.16 -17.14
CA GLY A 836 -14.82 -8.46 -15.73
C GLY A 836 -15.44 -7.42 -14.79
N SER A 837 -16.55 -6.79 -15.23
CA SER A 837 -17.01 -5.51 -14.72
C SER A 837 -17.68 -5.60 -13.35
N PHE A 838 -17.78 -4.45 -12.67
CA PHE A 838 -18.54 -4.34 -11.42
C PHE A 838 -19.99 -4.80 -11.61
N ARG A 839 -20.59 -4.40 -12.74
CA ARG A 839 -21.93 -4.81 -13.16
C ARG A 839 -22.04 -6.34 -13.35
N GLU A 840 -21.09 -6.95 -14.04
CA GLU A 840 -21.06 -8.40 -14.25
C GLU A 840 -20.95 -9.18 -12.94
N HIS A 841 -20.18 -8.67 -11.97
CA HIS A 841 -20.08 -9.29 -10.65
C HIS A 841 -21.42 -9.26 -9.91
N ILE A 842 -22.15 -8.14 -9.94
CA ILE A 842 -23.48 -8.07 -9.31
C ILE A 842 -24.44 -9.04 -10.00
N LYS A 843 -24.49 -9.07 -11.33
CA LYS A 843 -25.32 -10.01 -12.09
C LYS A 843 -25.00 -11.47 -11.77
N MET A 844 -23.72 -11.83 -11.76
CA MET A 844 -23.28 -13.17 -11.42
C MET A 844 -23.69 -13.54 -9.99
N VAL A 845 -23.48 -12.66 -9.01
CA VAL A 845 -23.88 -12.93 -7.62
C VAL A 845 -25.39 -13.08 -7.51
N LYS A 846 -26.15 -12.26 -8.24
CA LYS A 846 -27.61 -12.33 -8.30
C LYS A 846 -28.10 -13.68 -8.87
N GLU A 847 -27.50 -14.12 -9.98
CA GLU A 847 -27.77 -15.43 -10.58
C GLU A 847 -27.43 -16.58 -9.62
N ASP A 848 -26.26 -16.52 -9.00
CA ASP A 848 -25.77 -17.54 -8.07
C ASP A 848 -26.66 -17.59 -6.79
N LEU A 849 -27.10 -16.44 -6.26
CA LEU A 849 -28.06 -16.38 -5.13
C LEU A 849 -29.43 -16.97 -5.50
N ASN A 850 -29.97 -16.61 -6.67
CA ASN A 850 -31.24 -17.15 -7.16
C ASN A 850 -31.16 -18.68 -7.35
N LYS A 851 -30.06 -19.17 -7.95
CA LYS A 851 -29.81 -20.60 -8.14
C LYS A 851 -29.77 -21.39 -6.83
N ASN A 852 -29.31 -20.77 -5.74
CA ASN A 852 -29.24 -21.38 -4.42
C ASN A 852 -30.46 -21.05 -3.52
N GLY A 853 -31.52 -20.45 -4.07
CA GLY A 853 -32.77 -20.20 -3.35
C GLY A 853 -32.75 -19.03 -2.36
N HIS A 854 -31.74 -18.15 -2.42
CA HIS A 854 -31.64 -16.98 -1.54
C HIS A 854 -32.41 -15.76 -2.06
N GLY A 855 -32.66 -15.68 -3.37
CA GLY A 855 -33.28 -14.52 -4.01
C GLY A 855 -32.30 -13.34 -4.22
N GLU A 856 -32.82 -12.18 -4.62
CA GLU A 856 -32.01 -11.00 -4.97
C GLU A 856 -31.61 -10.17 -3.73
N LYS A 857 -30.82 -10.78 -2.84
CA LYS A 857 -30.43 -10.23 -1.54
C LYS A 857 -28.99 -9.71 -1.55
N ILE A 858 -28.70 -8.60 -2.22
CA ILE A 858 -27.33 -8.04 -2.31
C ILE A 858 -27.20 -6.76 -1.47
N PHE A 859 -26.14 -6.68 -0.66
CA PHE A 859 -25.70 -5.48 0.04
C PHE A 859 -24.20 -5.32 -0.13
N LEU A 860 -23.74 -4.24 -0.76
CA LEU A 860 -22.31 -3.98 -0.95
C LEU A 860 -21.78 -3.18 0.25
N THR A 861 -21.17 -3.86 1.20
CA THR A 861 -20.73 -3.30 2.49
C THR A 861 -19.35 -2.63 2.43
N GLU A 862 -18.60 -2.86 1.36
CA GLU A 862 -17.41 -2.08 1.04
C GLU A 862 -17.20 -1.94 -0.46
N GLU A 863 -16.82 -0.73 -0.84
CA GLU A 863 -16.19 -0.39 -2.11
C GLU A 863 -15.63 1.03 -2.00
N GLY A 864 -14.50 1.39 -2.60
CA GLY A 864 -14.18 2.82 -2.71
C GLY A 864 -12.71 3.20 -2.66
N MET A 865 -11.96 2.88 -3.71
CA MET A 865 -10.62 3.44 -3.85
C MET A 865 -10.51 4.32 -5.08
N ALA A 866 -9.84 5.46 -4.88
CA ALA A 866 -9.59 6.42 -5.94
C ALA A 866 -8.46 5.89 -6.85
N PRO A 867 -8.63 5.94 -8.18
CA PRO A 867 -7.57 5.73 -9.17
C PRO A 867 -6.12 6.07 -8.80
N GLY A 868 -5.90 7.31 -8.34
CA GLY A 868 -4.56 7.85 -8.07
C GLY A 868 -3.97 7.27 -6.80
N TYR A 869 -4.83 6.90 -5.86
CA TYR A 869 -4.48 6.27 -4.60
C TYR A 869 -4.07 4.81 -4.79
N GLU A 870 -4.69 4.14 -5.75
CA GLU A 870 -4.39 2.74 -6.08
C GLU A 870 -3.01 2.60 -6.71
N ARG A 871 -2.60 3.53 -7.59
CA ARG A 871 -1.22 3.55 -8.11
C ARG A 871 -0.21 3.58 -6.98
N THR A 872 -0.48 4.33 -5.92
CA THR A 872 0.43 4.46 -4.78
C THR A 872 0.39 3.29 -3.80
N ARG A 873 -0.76 2.60 -3.65
CA ARG A 873 -0.85 1.30 -2.94
C ARG A 873 -0.12 0.19 -3.68
N CYS A 874 -0.28 0.08 -4.99
CA CYS A 874 0.34 -0.96 -5.81
C CYS A 874 1.88 -0.89 -5.83
N ILE A 875 2.47 0.26 -5.50
CA ILE A 875 3.94 0.44 -5.36
C ILE A 875 4.45 -0.09 -3.99
N GLY A 876 3.60 -0.71 -3.17
CA GLY A 876 4.02 -1.40 -1.93
C GLY A 876 4.14 -0.48 -0.71
N SER A 877 3.59 0.73 -0.76
CA SER A 877 3.49 1.64 0.39
C SER A 877 2.44 1.11 1.39
N LEU A 878 2.87 0.34 2.38
CA LEU A 878 2.07 -0.13 3.52
C LEU A 878 1.47 1.02 4.37
N PHE A 879 1.81 2.29 4.09
CA PHE A 879 1.32 3.49 4.81
C PHE A 879 0.40 4.40 3.99
N SER A 880 -0.08 3.96 2.82
CA SER A 880 -1.00 4.74 1.98
C SER A 880 -2.45 4.69 2.50
N TYR A 881 -2.67 5.14 3.73
CA TYR A 881 -3.76 6.07 4.08
C TYR A 881 -3.30 7.52 4.22
N SER A 882 -2.00 7.75 4.08
CA SER A 882 -1.35 9.02 4.36
C SER A 882 -0.75 9.69 3.12
N ILE A 883 -0.89 9.15 1.92
CA ILE A 883 -0.57 9.93 0.71
C ILE A 883 -1.69 10.96 0.56
N PRO A 884 -1.38 12.25 0.35
CA PRO A 884 -2.37 13.30 0.53
C PRO A 884 -3.49 13.12 -0.48
N ILE A 885 -4.64 12.59 -0.03
CA ILE A 885 -5.89 12.66 -0.80
C ILE A 885 -6.15 14.13 -1.21
N TRP A 886 -5.60 15.08 -0.43
CA TRP A 886 -5.47 16.52 -0.70
C TRP A 886 -4.97 16.91 -2.10
N SER A 887 -4.00 16.20 -2.70
CA SER A 887 -3.53 16.56 -4.03
C SER A 887 -4.51 16.19 -5.15
N ILE A 888 -5.44 15.26 -4.88
CA ILE A 888 -6.53 14.87 -5.79
C ILE A 888 -7.68 15.88 -5.72
N PHE A 889 -7.91 16.52 -4.57
CA PHE A 889 -9.08 17.36 -4.28
C PHE A 889 -9.12 18.73 -4.99
N PHE A 890 -8.22 19.01 -5.93
CA PHE A 890 -8.23 20.25 -6.72
C PHE A 890 -7.94 20.04 -8.20
N THR A 891 -8.00 18.79 -8.67
CA THR A 891 -7.71 18.44 -10.05
C THR A 891 -8.95 17.85 -10.73
N SER A 892 -8.84 17.66 -12.04
CA SER A 892 -9.75 16.84 -12.83
C SER A 892 -9.96 15.42 -12.28
N ASP A 893 -9.10 14.95 -11.38
CA ASP A 893 -9.18 13.60 -10.80
C ASP A 893 -10.31 13.46 -9.78
N GLU A 894 -10.61 14.49 -8.97
CA GLU A 894 -11.76 14.42 -8.06
C GLU A 894 -13.08 14.36 -8.84
N LEU A 895 -13.16 15.07 -9.97
CA LEU A 895 -14.31 15.00 -10.86
C LEU A 895 -14.45 13.61 -11.49
N LEU A 896 -13.34 13.03 -11.96
CA LEU A 896 -13.32 11.65 -12.46
C LEU A 896 -13.75 10.66 -11.38
N TRP A 897 -13.33 10.91 -10.14
CA TRP A 897 -13.67 10.09 -9.01
C TRP A 897 -15.14 10.22 -8.61
N ALA A 898 -15.69 11.43 -8.58
CA ALA A 898 -17.12 11.65 -8.40
C ALA A 898 -17.93 10.89 -9.46
N ASN A 899 -17.52 10.98 -10.72
CA ASN A 899 -18.16 10.23 -11.81
C ASN A 899 -18.05 8.70 -11.60
N PHE A 900 -16.85 8.20 -11.27
CA PHE A 900 -16.60 6.79 -11.00
C PHE A 900 -17.46 6.27 -9.84
N ALA A 901 -17.44 6.98 -8.71
CA ALA A 901 -18.19 6.61 -7.52
C ALA A 901 -19.70 6.58 -7.81
N MET A 902 -20.22 7.58 -8.52
CA MET A 902 -21.65 7.62 -8.85
C MET A 902 -22.05 6.53 -9.84
N ARG A 903 -21.20 6.19 -10.81
CA ARG A 903 -21.44 5.05 -11.72
C ARG A 903 -21.55 3.73 -10.96
N MET A 904 -20.70 3.54 -9.95
CA MET A 904 -20.77 2.38 -9.05
C MET A 904 -22.08 2.37 -8.26
N TYR A 905 -22.43 3.47 -7.59
CA TYR A 905 -23.70 3.58 -6.84
C TYR A 905 -24.92 3.29 -7.73
N LEU A 906 -25.00 3.92 -8.90
CA LEU A 906 -26.11 3.77 -9.83
C LEU A 906 -26.17 2.40 -10.46
N THR A 907 -25.03 1.78 -10.74
CA THR A 907 -24.97 0.38 -11.22
C THR A 907 -25.44 -0.58 -10.14
N ALA A 908 -25.01 -0.39 -8.89
CA ALA A 908 -25.47 -1.21 -7.76
C ALA A 908 -26.99 -1.12 -7.59
N LEU A 909 -27.53 0.11 -7.55
CA LEU A 909 -28.97 0.35 -7.52
C LEU A 909 -29.70 -0.28 -8.71
N GLY A 910 -29.16 -0.04 -9.90
CA GLY A 910 -29.72 -0.48 -11.17
C GLY A 910 -29.83 -2.00 -11.28
N GLU A 911 -28.83 -2.72 -10.79
CA GLU A 911 -28.80 -4.18 -10.77
C GLU A 911 -29.51 -4.81 -9.56
N GLY A 912 -30.04 -3.97 -8.65
CA GLY A 912 -30.97 -4.37 -7.58
C GLY A 912 -30.37 -4.51 -6.18
N ALA A 913 -29.14 -4.05 -5.95
CA ALA A 913 -28.56 -4.01 -4.61
C ALA A 913 -29.40 -3.13 -3.66
N LYS A 914 -29.56 -3.56 -2.41
CA LYS A 914 -30.35 -2.85 -1.39
C LYS A 914 -29.56 -1.87 -0.54
N GLY A 915 -28.25 -2.02 -0.51
CA GLY A 915 -27.34 -1.11 0.15
C GLY A 915 -26.00 -1.06 -0.56
N TYR A 916 -25.37 0.10 -0.48
CA TYR A 916 -24.02 0.35 -0.95
C TYR A 916 -23.31 1.24 0.06
N ASN A 917 -22.18 0.77 0.57
CA ASN A 917 -21.29 1.53 1.42
C ASN A 917 -20.04 1.94 0.65
N TYR A 918 -19.81 3.25 0.55
CA TYR A 918 -18.53 3.74 0.04
C TYR A 918 -17.51 3.76 1.20
N HIS A 919 -16.49 2.92 1.10
CA HIS A 919 -15.49 2.68 2.12
C HIS A 919 -14.66 3.94 2.37
N THR A 920 -14.71 4.43 3.61
CA THR A 920 -13.99 5.60 4.19
C THR A 920 -14.55 7.00 3.92
N LEU A 921 -14.78 7.77 4.99
CA LEU A 921 -15.25 9.17 4.95
C LEU A 921 -14.28 10.26 4.51
N PRO A 922 -12.93 10.11 4.54
CA PRO A 922 -12.02 11.11 3.96
C PRO A 922 -12.31 11.38 2.48
N ILE A 923 -13.12 10.55 1.84
CA ILE A 923 -13.60 10.65 0.46
C ILE A 923 -14.75 11.65 0.30
N PHE A 924 -15.53 11.87 1.36
CA PHE A 924 -16.67 12.78 1.33
C PHE A 924 -16.31 14.19 1.79
N TYR A 925 -15.19 14.36 2.50
CA TYR A 925 -14.80 15.65 3.09
C TYR A 925 -13.34 16.02 2.92
N ILE A 926 -13.12 17.32 2.73
CA ILE A 926 -11.81 17.89 2.43
C ILE A 926 -11.08 18.41 3.69
N ASP A 927 -11.70 18.35 4.85
CA ASP A 927 -11.10 18.83 6.09
C ASP A 927 -11.90 18.37 7.31
N GLY A 928 -11.39 18.68 8.51
CA GLY A 928 -12.13 18.53 9.76
C GLY A 928 -13.36 19.45 9.87
N ASN A 929 -13.53 20.43 8.96
CA ASN A 929 -14.74 21.27 8.87
C ASN A 929 -15.84 20.64 8.03
N ILE A 930 -15.61 19.45 7.47
CA ILE A 930 -16.62 18.68 6.74
C ILE A 930 -16.97 19.41 5.43
N THR A 931 -15.97 20.02 4.78
CA THR A 931 -16.10 20.65 3.47
C THR A 931 -16.39 19.57 2.41
N PRO A 932 -17.52 19.61 1.68
CA PRO A 932 -17.94 18.51 0.81
C PRO A 932 -17.02 18.35 -0.42
N THR A 933 -16.74 17.10 -0.78
CA THR A 933 -16.13 16.73 -2.06
C THR A 933 -17.15 16.73 -3.20
N TYR A 934 -16.69 16.68 -4.46
CA TYR A 934 -17.55 16.46 -5.62
C TYR A 934 -18.30 15.12 -5.52
N VAL A 935 -17.69 14.09 -4.92
CA VAL A 935 -18.36 12.81 -4.66
C VAL A 935 -19.60 13.03 -3.79
N LEU A 936 -19.48 13.78 -2.70
CA LEU A 936 -20.61 14.02 -1.79
C LEU A 936 -21.71 14.89 -2.44
N LYS A 937 -21.34 15.88 -3.25
CA LYS A 937 -22.32 16.68 -4.01
C LYS A 937 -23.05 15.85 -5.06
N ALA A 938 -22.34 14.98 -5.77
CA ALA A 938 -22.94 14.10 -6.76
C ALA A 938 -23.86 13.06 -6.09
N LEU A 939 -23.44 12.53 -4.95
CA LEU A 939 -24.25 11.63 -4.11
C LEU A 939 -25.53 12.31 -3.62
N HIS A 940 -25.42 13.53 -3.11
CA HIS A 940 -26.58 14.32 -2.71
C HIS A 940 -27.55 14.53 -3.86
N THR A 941 -27.04 14.84 -5.04
CA THR A 941 -27.85 15.01 -6.26
C THR A 941 -28.56 13.71 -6.62
N MET A 942 -27.84 12.58 -6.63
CA MET A 942 -28.41 11.25 -6.89
C MET A 942 -29.56 10.95 -5.92
N VAL A 943 -29.33 11.15 -4.62
CA VAL A 943 -30.33 10.87 -3.58
C VAL A 943 -31.55 11.78 -3.71
N GLN A 944 -31.36 13.06 -4.01
CA GLN A 944 -32.46 14.01 -4.24
C GLN A 944 -33.30 13.66 -5.46
N ILE A 945 -32.62 13.40 -6.58
CA ILE A 945 -33.29 13.13 -7.85
C ILE A 945 -34.00 11.80 -7.79
N LEU A 946 -33.35 10.73 -7.33
CA LEU A 946 -33.97 9.40 -7.23
C LEU A 946 -35.04 9.38 -6.13
N GLY A 947 -34.80 10.01 -4.99
CA GLY A 947 -35.73 10.01 -3.86
C GLY A 947 -36.05 8.57 -3.41
N ASN A 948 -37.33 8.19 -3.49
CA ASN A 948 -37.79 6.84 -3.14
C ASN A 948 -37.93 5.91 -4.35
N SER A 949 -37.46 6.34 -5.53
CA SER A 949 -37.59 5.58 -6.76
C SER A 949 -36.80 4.27 -6.70
N LYS A 950 -37.37 3.20 -7.22
CA LYS A 950 -36.73 1.88 -7.35
C LYS A 950 -36.36 1.64 -8.81
N CYS A 951 -35.26 0.93 -9.05
CA CYS A 951 -34.94 0.49 -10.41
C CYS A 951 -35.99 -0.53 -10.86
N GLU A 952 -36.58 -0.28 -12.02
CA GLU A 952 -37.60 -1.12 -12.65
C GLU A 952 -37.02 -1.94 -13.79
N THR A 953 -36.12 -1.35 -14.58
CA THR A 953 -35.50 -2.03 -15.71
C THR A 953 -34.22 -1.36 -16.21
N ASN A 954 -33.43 -2.12 -16.97
CA ASN A 954 -32.26 -1.65 -17.70
C ASN A 954 -32.69 -1.17 -19.10
N LEU A 955 -31.99 -0.18 -19.64
CA LEU A 955 -32.20 0.33 -20.99
C LEU A 955 -31.26 -0.34 -21.98
N ASP A 956 -31.79 -0.78 -23.13
CA ASP A 956 -30.97 -1.27 -24.26
C ASP A 956 -30.50 -0.10 -25.14
N MET A 957 -29.28 0.37 -24.89
CA MET A 957 -28.68 1.55 -25.53
C MET A 957 -27.40 1.22 -26.33
N GLY A 958 -27.13 -0.07 -26.53
CA GLY A 958 -25.88 -0.60 -27.11
C GLY A 958 -24.70 -0.62 -26.13
N ASP A 959 -23.56 -1.12 -26.60
CA ASP A 959 -22.39 -1.43 -25.76
C ASP A 959 -21.62 -0.19 -25.25
N ASP A 960 -21.91 0.99 -25.80
CA ASP A 960 -21.22 2.23 -25.44
C ASP A 960 -21.85 2.93 -24.21
N PHE A 961 -23.04 2.51 -23.78
CA PHE A 961 -23.81 3.22 -22.77
C PHE A 961 -24.42 2.31 -21.72
N VAL A 962 -24.64 2.88 -20.54
CA VAL A 962 -25.44 2.27 -19.49
C VAL A 962 -26.64 3.15 -19.22
N GLY A 963 -27.80 2.51 -19.04
CA GLY A 963 -29.02 3.19 -18.69
C GLY A 963 -29.91 2.35 -17.78
N TYR A 964 -30.53 3.01 -16.81
CA TYR A 964 -31.49 2.43 -15.88
C TYR A 964 -32.75 3.31 -15.79
N LEU A 965 -33.92 2.69 -15.64
CA LEU A 965 -35.17 3.37 -15.34
C LEU A 965 -35.54 3.17 -13.87
N PHE A 966 -35.71 4.28 -13.18
CA PHE A 966 -36.17 4.35 -11.80
C PHE A 966 -37.59 4.90 -11.76
N LYS A 967 -38.44 4.35 -10.90
CA LYS A 967 -39.81 4.83 -10.71
C LYS A 967 -40.19 4.92 -9.23
N ASP A 968 -40.92 5.96 -8.89
CA ASP A 968 -41.79 6.02 -7.71
C ASP A 968 -43.25 6.31 -8.12
N ASP A 969 -44.13 6.52 -7.14
CA ASP A 969 -45.56 6.77 -7.40
C ASP A 969 -45.82 8.03 -8.24
N ASN A 970 -44.88 8.99 -8.27
CA ASN A 970 -45.08 10.32 -8.83
C ASN A 970 -44.22 10.62 -10.06
N LYS A 971 -43.13 9.90 -10.29
CA LYS A 971 -42.18 10.19 -11.38
C LYS A 971 -41.47 8.96 -11.91
N THR A 972 -40.98 9.07 -13.14
CA THR A 972 -40.03 8.14 -13.73
C THR A 972 -38.75 8.89 -14.12
N ILE A 973 -37.61 8.28 -13.83
CA ILE A 973 -36.29 8.87 -14.00
C ILE A 973 -35.46 7.89 -14.81
N ALA A 974 -34.95 8.33 -15.96
CA ALA A 974 -33.87 7.60 -16.61
C ALA A 974 -32.53 8.13 -16.11
N VAL A 975 -31.61 7.22 -15.79
CA VAL A 975 -30.22 7.57 -15.47
C VAL A 975 -29.32 6.95 -16.50
N ILE A 976 -28.53 7.77 -17.18
CA ILE A 976 -27.72 7.32 -18.32
C ILE A 976 -26.33 7.93 -18.32
N TRP A 977 -25.36 7.18 -18.82
CA TRP A 977 -23.99 7.64 -19.06
C TRP A 977 -23.28 6.79 -20.11
N LYS A 978 -22.16 7.30 -20.62
CA LYS A 978 -21.29 6.63 -21.59
C LYS A 978 -20.23 5.79 -20.87
N ILE A 979 -20.00 4.56 -21.35
CA ILE A 979 -19.02 3.62 -20.79
C ILE A 979 -17.61 4.13 -21.09
N ASP A 980 -17.30 4.28 -22.39
CA ASP A 980 -15.96 4.55 -22.89
C ASP A 980 -15.86 5.96 -23.47
N SER A 981 -15.21 6.85 -22.72
CA SER A 981 -14.80 8.11 -23.29
C SER A 981 -13.57 8.59 -22.55
N GLU A 982 -12.42 8.35 -23.17
CA GLU A 982 -11.34 9.34 -23.16
C GLU A 982 -11.95 10.75 -23.26
N TRP A 983 -11.39 11.69 -22.51
CA TRP A 983 -11.94 13.04 -22.37
C TRP A 983 -12.24 13.65 -23.74
N GLY A 984 -13.53 13.95 -23.97
CA GLY A 984 -13.99 14.77 -25.09
C GLY A 984 -14.98 14.10 -26.06
N ASN A 985 -15.08 12.77 -26.13
CA ASN A 985 -15.93 12.11 -27.14
C ASN A 985 -17.42 12.31 -26.84
N LYS A 986 -18.02 13.32 -27.49
CA LYS A 986 -19.42 13.69 -27.39
C LYS A 986 -20.29 12.83 -28.32
N THR A 987 -21.46 12.41 -27.85
CA THR A 987 -22.46 11.72 -28.67
C THR A 987 -23.72 12.56 -28.75
N GLU A 988 -24.16 12.88 -29.97
CA GLU A 988 -25.42 13.56 -30.19
C GLU A 988 -26.58 12.56 -30.27
N ILE A 989 -27.62 12.83 -29.49
CA ILE A 989 -28.84 12.05 -29.43
C ILE A 989 -30.00 12.94 -29.83
N GLU A 990 -30.72 12.50 -30.86
CA GLU A 990 -31.97 13.13 -31.25
C GLU A 990 -33.09 12.67 -30.32
N TYR A 991 -33.83 13.60 -29.70
CA TYR A 991 -34.89 13.26 -28.76
C TYR A 991 -36.16 14.09 -28.97
N ASN A 992 -37.32 13.43 -28.90
CA ASN A 992 -38.63 13.99 -29.27
C ASN A 992 -39.68 14.02 -28.14
N GLY A 993 -39.32 13.75 -26.88
CA GLY A 993 -40.28 13.79 -25.77
C GLY A 993 -40.14 15.03 -24.88
N LYS A 994 -40.86 15.02 -23.75
CA LYS A 994 -40.83 16.09 -22.73
C LYS A 994 -40.24 15.53 -21.44
N PHE A 995 -39.05 15.98 -21.09
CA PHE A 995 -38.41 15.73 -19.80
C PHE A 995 -37.57 16.94 -19.38
N GLU A 996 -37.12 16.94 -18.15
CA GLU A 996 -36.03 17.78 -17.67
C GLU A 996 -34.74 16.97 -17.62
N ILE A 997 -33.61 17.57 -18.03
CA ILE A 997 -32.29 16.93 -17.91
C ILE A 997 -31.54 17.59 -16.76
N TYR A 998 -30.93 16.77 -15.90
CA TYR A 998 -29.98 17.21 -14.89
C TYR A 998 -28.67 16.47 -15.05
N ASP A 999 -27.56 17.15 -14.81
CA ASP A 999 -26.26 16.48 -14.69
C ASP A 999 -26.04 15.88 -13.29
N MET A 1000 -24.89 15.22 -13.10
CA MET A 1000 -24.56 14.54 -11.84
C MET A 1000 -24.47 15.47 -10.61
N PHE A 1001 -24.41 16.79 -10.80
CA PHE A 1001 -24.38 17.79 -9.71
C PHE A 1001 -25.70 18.54 -9.54
N GLY A 1002 -26.72 18.19 -10.33
CA GLY A 1002 -28.08 18.70 -10.20
C GLY A 1002 -28.30 20.00 -10.95
N ARG A 1003 -27.40 20.38 -11.87
CA ARG A 1003 -27.62 21.52 -12.75
C ARG A 1003 -28.58 21.10 -13.86
N LYS A 1004 -29.66 21.84 -14.00
CA LYS A 1004 -30.64 21.65 -15.09
C LYS A 1004 -30.03 22.06 -16.41
N LEU A 1005 -30.06 21.16 -17.39
CA LEU A 1005 -29.56 21.40 -18.74
C LEU A 1005 -30.73 21.76 -19.67
N ASN A 1006 -30.50 22.73 -20.54
CA ASN A 1006 -31.47 23.16 -21.56
C ASN A 1006 -30.94 22.72 -22.94
N PRO A 1007 -31.21 21.47 -23.37
CA PRO A 1007 -30.75 21.00 -24.68
C PRO A 1007 -31.33 21.87 -25.80
N LYS A 1008 -30.56 22.08 -26.87
CA LYS A 1008 -31.07 22.73 -28.08
C LYS A 1008 -32.17 21.83 -28.67
N LYS A 1009 -33.25 22.44 -29.19
CA LYS A 1009 -34.44 21.72 -29.67
C LYS A 1009 -34.07 20.46 -30.47
N GLY A 1010 -34.36 19.30 -29.88
CA GLY A 1010 -34.21 17.99 -30.51
C GLY A 1010 -32.82 17.34 -30.42
N ILE A 1011 -31.76 18.04 -30.00
CA ILE A 1011 -30.40 17.47 -29.94
C ILE A 1011 -29.83 17.62 -28.54
N TRP A 1012 -29.44 16.48 -27.97
CA TRP A 1012 -28.71 16.43 -26.71
C TRP A 1012 -27.31 15.85 -26.92
N VAL A 1013 -26.32 16.51 -26.33
CA VAL A 1013 -24.92 16.08 -26.37
C VAL A 1013 -24.60 15.37 -25.07
N LEU A 1014 -24.40 14.06 -25.14
CA LEU A 1014 -23.87 13.25 -24.04
C LEU A 1014 -22.34 13.28 -24.05
N ASP A 1015 -21.76 13.54 -22.88
CA ASP A 1015 -20.36 13.28 -22.61
C ASP A 1015 -20.19 12.07 -21.68
N LYS A 1016 -19.12 12.06 -20.89
CA LYS A 1016 -18.72 10.97 -19.99
C LYS A 1016 -19.46 10.96 -18.64
N TYR A 1017 -20.23 12.00 -18.34
CA TYR A 1017 -20.87 12.16 -17.05
C TYR A 1017 -22.22 11.45 -17.00
N ILE A 1018 -22.75 11.36 -15.79
CA ILE A 1018 -24.09 10.85 -15.52
C ILE A 1018 -25.10 11.96 -15.74
N TYR A 1019 -26.22 11.58 -16.34
CA TYR A 1019 -27.37 12.44 -16.54
C TYR A 1019 -28.65 11.78 -16.06
N TYR A 1020 -29.52 12.60 -15.47
CA TYR A 1020 -30.85 12.23 -15.01
C TYR A 1020 -31.91 12.89 -15.91
N LEU A 1021 -32.82 12.09 -16.44
CA LEU A 1021 -33.92 12.53 -17.29
C LEU A 1021 -35.21 12.33 -16.49
N LEU A 1022 -35.85 13.42 -16.09
CA LEU A 1022 -37.05 13.41 -15.26
C LEU A 1022 -38.28 13.55 -16.16
N PHE A 1023 -39.13 12.52 -16.15
CA PHE A 1023 -40.37 12.47 -16.92
C PHE A 1023 -41.56 12.77 -16.01
N GLU A 1024 -42.49 13.59 -16.51
CA GLU A 1024 -43.77 13.86 -15.83
C GLU A 1024 -44.72 12.65 -15.87
N THR A 1025 -44.54 11.75 -16.84
CA THR A 1025 -45.32 10.51 -16.97
C THR A 1025 -44.67 9.35 -16.22
N THR A 1026 -45.49 8.43 -15.73
CA THR A 1026 -45.06 7.19 -15.06
C THR A 1026 -45.17 5.94 -15.95
N ASP A 1027 -45.45 6.13 -17.24
CA ASP A 1027 -45.47 5.08 -18.26
C ASP A 1027 -44.04 4.68 -18.67
N ILE A 1028 -43.48 3.73 -17.92
CA ILE A 1028 -42.13 3.19 -18.12
C ILE A 1028 -41.95 2.65 -19.53
N GLU A 1029 -42.93 1.95 -20.08
CA GLU A 1029 -42.78 1.25 -21.35
C GLU A 1029 -42.67 2.23 -22.51
N ASN A 1030 -43.48 3.30 -22.48
CA ASN A 1030 -43.35 4.38 -23.44
C ASN A 1030 -42.01 5.12 -23.29
N ILE A 1031 -41.61 5.44 -22.06
CA ILE A 1031 -40.32 6.10 -21.79
C ILE A 1031 -39.15 5.26 -22.31
N ARG A 1032 -39.13 3.97 -21.99
CA ARG A 1032 -38.13 3.00 -22.46
C ARG A 1032 -38.02 3.03 -23.99
N LYS A 1033 -39.15 2.86 -24.69
CA LYS A 1033 -39.17 2.88 -26.16
C LYS A 1033 -38.65 4.19 -26.73
N ILE A 1034 -39.00 5.34 -26.13
CA ILE A 1034 -38.51 6.64 -26.59
C ILE A 1034 -36.99 6.72 -26.45
N ILE A 1035 -36.44 6.33 -25.30
CA ILE A 1035 -35.00 6.40 -25.05
C ILE A 1035 -34.25 5.42 -25.95
N GLU A 1036 -34.60 4.13 -25.95
CA GLU A 1036 -33.92 3.11 -26.74
C GLU A 1036 -33.96 3.41 -28.24
N LYS A 1037 -35.08 3.95 -28.74
CA LYS A 1037 -35.19 4.41 -30.14
C LYS A 1037 -34.22 5.56 -30.44
N SER A 1038 -34.08 6.52 -29.52
CA SER A 1038 -33.20 7.68 -29.68
C SER A 1038 -31.72 7.26 -29.75
N PHE A 1039 -31.33 6.24 -28.98
CA PHE A 1039 -29.97 5.70 -29.00
C PHE A 1039 -29.65 4.84 -30.23
N LYS A 1040 -30.66 4.23 -30.86
CA LYS A 1040 -30.50 3.50 -32.14
C LYS A 1040 -30.21 4.43 -33.33
N THR A 1041 -30.52 5.72 -33.22
CA THR A 1041 -30.30 6.73 -34.26
C THR A 1041 -29.09 7.64 -33.99
N LYS A 1042 -28.22 7.29 -33.03
CA LYS A 1042 -27.08 8.13 -32.61
C LYS A 1042 -26.10 8.43 -33.75
N LYS A 1043 -25.53 9.64 -33.73
CA LYS A 1043 -24.39 10.02 -34.58
C LYS A 1043 -23.16 10.21 -33.71
N ASN A 1044 -22.10 9.48 -34.02
CA ASN A 1044 -20.79 9.66 -33.39
C ASN A 1044 -20.01 10.72 -34.17
N TYR A 1045 -19.57 11.77 -33.47
CA TYR A 1045 -18.69 12.79 -34.04
C TYR A 1045 -17.29 12.61 -33.46
N PRO A 1046 -16.25 12.40 -34.27
CA PRO A 1046 -14.89 12.58 -33.80
C PRO A 1046 -14.69 14.08 -33.47
N ILE A 1047 -14.06 14.38 -32.34
CA ILE A 1047 -13.64 15.75 -32.03
C ILE A 1047 -12.51 16.11 -32.99
N PHE A 1048 -12.61 17.28 -33.63
CA PHE A 1048 -11.50 17.93 -34.31
C PHE A 1048 -10.72 18.82 -33.35
#